data_AF-A0A3E2WYJ7-F1
#
_entry.id   AF-A0A3E2WYJ7-F1
#
_cell.length_a   1.000
_cell.length_b   1.000
_cell.length_c   1.000
_cell.angle_alpha   90.00
_cell.angle_beta   90.00
_cell.angle_gamma   90.00
#
_symmetry.space_group_name_H-M   'P 1'
#
loop_
_entity.id
_entity.type
_entity.pdbx_description
1 polymer ?
#
loop_
_entity_poly.entity_id
_entity_poly.type
_entity_poly.pdbx_seq_one_letter_code
_entity_poly.pdbx_strand_id
1 'polypeptide(L)'
;MRRCKEQIHKFAVYCGTNATACMPGASVNIRKSLSYGRRYAAVFAVLTLVLCSGPKEVKAAGEQNVTKEEVVYASLAADGKVDDIYVVNAFDLQEAGPVADYGEYSLVENLTDTRELEYKGSRVSADADSGRFYYQGNLVSKELPWNVRVTYRLDGKVTPPSKMGGADGRVGITILTSENPKTEALFYEKYMLQVTVTLDTSVCDHITAENATIANAGTDKQVTFTVMPEKAGKMEVNANAADFYMKGISIAAVPFSAGADMLDLKEIDKLTEGLGELAEGIKELNGGADQLMSGVDAFQSGTAGLKAGAAQFGDGIRQLKDGADGLSSGAGLLQSGSGEFRSGLEQAAAGSDELLGGSAQVNQALQLLKSGTSELKSLDLAQLQALPDGLTALADGLEAIQAGYAGMFAAIDQVVNAYPVTEIPDAELYAALGELQQSENISPETQAVIGKLAGNYAAAAGLSQTYAGVRQSVEPLQESTAQVIQSMRDMAAGLGQLKDADPDSLKDLAGGIAGLSDQYAQFHQGLEDYLGGVKDLAGGYGQIDDGIRGVAEGSADLAGGMKQTEEGASKLLGGADALDSGAAALADGMSQLNGGLKVLRDQTSGMPDEVKKSIDEMLETYRNSDFTPVSFTSPENKNVKSVQFVFAADGIQKPKAAATQKEEAEKEGFWEKLLGLFKSR
;
A
#
# COMPACT_ATOMS: atom_id res chain seq x y z
N MET A 1 -58.99 -9.38 -40.74
CA MET A 1 -59.58 -8.01 -40.69
C MET A 1 -59.85 -7.71 -39.23
N ARG A 2 -59.33 -6.68 -38.58
CA ARG A 2 -58.60 -5.48 -39.03
C ARG A 2 -57.30 -5.48 -38.21
N ARG A 3 -56.16 -5.66 -38.89
CA ARG A 3 -55.41 -4.58 -39.56
C ARG A 3 -54.86 -3.63 -38.49
N CYS A 4 -53.55 -3.64 -38.30
CA CYS A 4 -52.61 -2.97 -39.22
C CYS A 4 -52.97 -1.49 -39.40
N LYS A 5 -52.03 -0.65 -38.98
CA LYS A 5 -51.99 0.81 -38.88
C LYS A 5 -52.00 1.20 -37.41
N GLU A 6 -51.01 1.87 -36.85
CA GLU A 6 -49.89 2.64 -37.38
C GLU A 6 -48.86 2.63 -36.23
N GLN A 7 -47.56 2.42 -36.46
CA GLN A 7 -46.66 3.26 -37.24
C GLN A 7 -45.64 2.35 -37.96
N ILE A 8 -45.42 2.29 -39.30
CA ILE A 8 -45.28 3.29 -40.38
C ILE A 8 -44.26 4.36 -39.99
N HIS A 9 -43.17 4.66 -40.69
CA HIS A 9 -42.58 4.26 -41.97
C HIS A 9 -41.18 4.90 -41.98
N LYS A 10 -40.23 4.33 -42.73
CA LYS A 10 -39.62 5.02 -43.88
C LYS A 10 -39.03 3.97 -44.82
N PHE A 11 -39.73 3.77 -45.95
CA PHE A 11 -39.27 3.11 -47.17
C PHE A 11 -37.93 3.73 -47.62
N ALA A 12 -36.88 2.95 -47.88
CA ALA A 12 -36.54 2.23 -49.12
C ALA A 12 -36.02 3.13 -50.24
N VAL A 13 -34.89 2.76 -50.84
CA VAL A 13 -34.59 2.83 -52.29
C VAL A 13 -33.28 2.08 -52.62
N TYR A 14 -33.42 1.10 -53.53
CA TYR A 14 -32.50 0.61 -54.56
C TYR A 14 -31.41 -0.48 -54.31
N CYS A 15 -31.76 -1.70 -54.78
CA CYS A 15 -31.09 -2.60 -55.75
C CYS A 15 -29.58 -2.93 -55.70
N GLY A 16 -29.29 -4.25 -55.77
CA GLY A 16 -28.14 -4.84 -56.50
C GLY A 16 -27.57 -6.13 -55.87
N THR A 17 -28.12 -7.34 -56.11
CA THR A 17 -27.67 -8.43 -57.03
C THR A 17 -26.33 -9.18 -56.76
N ASN A 18 -26.46 -10.53 -56.75
CA ASN A 18 -25.53 -11.65 -57.11
C ASN A 18 -24.46 -12.11 -56.08
N ALA A 19 -24.57 -13.34 -55.52
CA ALA A 19 -24.14 -14.69 -56.02
C ALA A 19 -22.61 -14.91 -55.89
N THR A 20 -22.01 -16.00 -55.39
CA THR A 20 -22.28 -17.45 -55.52
C THR A 20 -21.37 -18.30 -54.59
N ALA A 21 -21.80 -19.55 -54.32
CA ALA A 21 -21.05 -20.78 -53.95
C ALA A 21 -20.50 -20.93 -52.50
N CYS A 22 -20.58 -22.08 -51.81
CA CYS A 22 -20.90 -23.47 -52.16
C CYS A 22 -21.25 -24.28 -50.87
N MET A 23 -22.27 -25.14 -50.93
CA MET A 23 -22.57 -26.28 -50.02
C MET A 23 -21.79 -27.55 -50.47
N PRO A 24 -21.90 -28.76 -49.87
CA PRO A 24 -22.76 -29.27 -48.76
C PRO A 24 -21.94 -30.03 -47.67
N GLY A 25 -22.40 -30.62 -46.57
CA GLY A 25 -23.67 -31.17 -46.07
C GLY A 25 -23.27 -32.28 -45.04
N ALA A 26 -24.10 -32.96 -44.28
CA ALA A 26 -25.48 -32.81 -43.83
C ALA A 26 -25.60 -33.74 -42.60
N SER A 27 -26.33 -33.26 -41.59
CA SER A 27 -26.84 -33.96 -40.42
C SER A 27 -27.97 -34.93 -40.74
N VAL A 28 -28.11 -36.03 -39.98
CA VAL A 28 -29.41 -36.71 -39.79
C VAL A 28 -29.55 -37.14 -38.33
N ASN A 29 -30.72 -36.83 -37.79
CA ASN A 29 -31.21 -37.17 -36.46
C ASN A 29 -32.68 -37.61 -36.63
N ILE A 30 -33.26 -38.22 -35.59
CA ILE A 30 -34.69 -38.25 -35.20
C ILE A 30 -35.38 -39.65 -35.12
N ARG A 31 -35.59 -40.07 -33.85
CA ARG A 31 -36.83 -40.52 -33.11
C ARG A 31 -37.71 -41.67 -33.68
N LYS A 32 -38.52 -42.46 -32.93
CA LYS A 32 -38.90 -42.65 -31.51
C LYS A 32 -39.73 -43.97 -31.41
N SER A 33 -39.51 -44.75 -30.34
CA SER A 33 -40.42 -45.42 -29.37
C SER A 33 -41.86 -45.93 -29.66
N LEU A 34 -42.22 -47.00 -28.90
CA LEU A 34 -43.53 -47.62 -28.51
C LEU A 34 -44.07 -48.73 -29.44
N SER A 35 -44.65 -49.87 -29.03
CA SER A 35 -45.17 -50.41 -27.75
C SER A 35 -45.59 -51.90 -27.89
N TYR A 36 -45.55 -52.65 -26.79
CA TYR A 36 -46.44 -53.76 -26.35
C TYR A 36 -47.16 -54.71 -27.34
N GLY A 37 -46.95 -56.03 -27.13
CA GLY A 37 -48.05 -56.91 -26.67
C GLY A 37 -48.64 -58.00 -27.60
N ARG A 38 -48.31 -59.26 -27.27
CA ARG A 38 -49.14 -60.49 -27.30
C ARG A 38 -49.50 -61.20 -28.64
N ARG A 39 -49.04 -62.47 -28.68
CA ARG A 39 -49.82 -63.74 -28.76
C ARG A 39 -50.04 -64.48 -30.10
N TYR A 40 -49.89 -65.81 -29.97
CA TYR A 40 -50.43 -66.96 -30.72
C TYR A 40 -49.82 -67.36 -32.07
N ALA A 41 -49.20 -68.55 -32.11
CA ALA A 41 -49.51 -69.56 -33.12
C ALA A 41 -49.14 -70.98 -32.61
N ALA A 42 -50.08 -71.89 -32.79
CA ALA A 42 -50.16 -73.27 -32.34
C ALA A 42 -49.76 -74.24 -33.49
N VAL A 43 -49.05 -75.35 -33.20
CA VAL A 43 -49.52 -76.76 -33.21
C VAL A 43 -49.50 -77.49 -34.57
N PHE A 44 -48.90 -78.71 -34.54
CA PHE A 44 -49.10 -79.98 -35.29
C PHE A 44 -47.71 -80.62 -35.61
N ALA A 45 -47.15 -81.63 -34.91
CA ALA A 45 -47.61 -82.99 -34.55
C ALA A 45 -47.82 -83.85 -35.83
N VAL A 46 -47.31 -85.08 -36.07
CA VAL A 46 -46.67 -86.19 -35.33
C VAL A 46 -46.03 -87.13 -36.39
N LEU A 47 -44.92 -87.82 -36.11
CA LEU A 47 -44.75 -89.22 -36.55
C LEU A 47 -43.89 -90.03 -35.54
N THR A 48 -44.44 -91.19 -35.22
CA THR A 48 -44.27 -92.16 -34.13
C THR A 48 -43.03 -93.10 -34.14
N LEU A 49 -42.50 -93.35 -32.91
CA LEU A 49 -42.08 -94.64 -32.27
C LEU A 49 -41.00 -95.53 -32.97
N VAL A 50 -40.02 -96.19 -32.32
CA VAL A 50 -40.06 -97.03 -31.10
C VAL A 50 -38.64 -97.24 -30.49
N LEU A 51 -38.60 -97.61 -29.19
CA LEU A 51 -37.69 -98.57 -28.48
C LEU A 51 -36.66 -98.06 -27.44
N CYS A 52 -37.00 -98.40 -26.18
CA CYS A 52 -36.18 -99.04 -25.13
C CYS A 52 -35.03 -98.29 -24.40
N SER A 53 -35.41 -97.80 -23.21
CA SER A 53 -34.72 -97.84 -21.90
C SER A 53 -33.28 -98.41 -21.80
N GLY A 54 -32.35 -97.52 -21.47
CA GLY A 54 -31.09 -97.75 -20.75
C GLY A 54 -30.93 -96.67 -19.65
N PRO A 55 -30.07 -96.87 -18.63
CA PRO A 55 -30.22 -96.28 -17.30
C PRO A 55 -30.12 -94.75 -17.26
N LYS A 56 -30.97 -94.18 -16.42
CA LYS A 56 -31.02 -92.74 -16.09
C LYS A 56 -29.65 -92.25 -15.63
N GLU A 57 -29.20 -91.17 -16.25
CA GLU A 57 -28.32 -90.20 -15.62
C GLU A 57 -28.86 -89.89 -14.21
N VAL A 58 -28.07 -90.10 -13.18
CA VAL A 58 -28.22 -89.31 -11.96
C VAL A 58 -27.61 -87.96 -12.28
N LYS A 59 -28.43 -87.08 -12.88
CA LYS A 59 -28.17 -85.64 -12.79
C LYS A 59 -28.21 -85.29 -11.31
N ALA A 60 -27.10 -84.80 -10.78
CA ALA A 60 -27.09 -84.07 -9.53
C ALA A 60 -28.21 -83.02 -9.59
N ALA A 61 -29.05 -83.00 -8.56
CA ALA A 61 -30.11 -82.01 -8.42
C ALA A 61 -29.50 -80.61 -8.54
N GLY A 62 -30.19 -79.73 -9.26
CA GLY A 62 -29.69 -78.40 -9.61
C GLY A 62 -29.22 -77.62 -8.38
N GLU A 63 -27.95 -77.27 -8.37
CA GLU A 63 -27.36 -76.35 -7.39
C GLU A 63 -28.06 -74.99 -7.53
N GLN A 64 -28.60 -74.48 -6.42
CA GLN A 64 -29.17 -73.14 -6.41
C GLN A 64 -28.06 -72.11 -6.65
N ASN A 65 -28.40 -71.00 -7.31
CA ASN A 65 -27.48 -69.90 -7.61
C ASN A 65 -27.31 -69.03 -6.34
N VAL A 66 -26.71 -69.60 -5.30
CA VAL A 66 -26.56 -68.99 -3.96
C VAL A 66 -25.32 -68.11 -3.94
N THR A 67 -25.45 -66.90 -3.37
CA THR A 67 -24.32 -65.98 -3.20
C THR A 67 -23.52 -66.34 -1.96
N LYS A 68 -22.19 -66.25 -2.09
CA LYS A 68 -21.22 -66.58 -1.04
C LYS A 68 -20.51 -65.33 -0.54
N GLU A 69 -20.41 -65.17 0.78
CA GLU A 69 -19.52 -64.22 1.44
C GLU A 69 -18.43 -65.00 2.18
N GLU A 70 -17.17 -64.57 2.07
CA GLU A 70 -16.04 -65.19 2.74
C GLU A 70 -15.39 -64.21 3.70
N VAL A 71 -15.16 -64.65 4.94
CA VAL A 71 -14.30 -63.93 5.88
C VAL A 71 -13.15 -64.84 6.26
N VAL A 72 -11.95 -64.45 5.84
CA VAL A 72 -10.70 -65.16 6.08
C VAL A 72 -10.09 -64.61 7.36
N TYR A 73 -10.06 -65.45 8.40
CA TYR A 73 -9.42 -65.14 9.65
C TYR A 73 -8.05 -65.81 9.71
N ALA A 74 -7.01 -65.02 9.97
CA ALA A 74 -5.68 -65.54 10.20
C ALA A 74 -5.17 -65.15 11.59
N SER A 75 -4.68 -66.14 12.32
CA SER A 75 -3.93 -65.92 13.56
C SER A 75 -2.45 -65.88 13.21
N LEU A 76 -1.77 -64.83 13.63
CA LEU A 76 -0.35 -64.62 13.40
C LEU A 76 0.36 -64.60 14.75
N ALA A 77 1.54 -65.21 14.82
CA ALA A 77 2.43 -65.04 15.95
C ALA A 77 2.83 -63.56 16.07
N ALA A 78 3.36 -63.17 17.23
CA ALA A 78 3.72 -61.77 17.51
C ALA A 78 4.75 -61.20 16.51
N ASP A 79 5.55 -62.03 15.83
CA ASP A 79 6.50 -61.60 14.79
C ASP A 79 5.88 -61.47 13.37
N GLY A 80 4.58 -61.75 13.24
CA GLY A 80 3.83 -61.70 11.98
C GLY A 80 3.81 -63.02 11.20
N LYS A 81 4.42 -64.10 11.71
CA LYS A 81 4.34 -65.42 11.07
C LYS A 81 2.92 -65.98 11.18
N VAL A 82 2.37 -66.49 10.08
CA VAL A 82 1.04 -67.11 10.07
C VAL A 82 1.07 -68.41 10.85
N ASP A 83 0.26 -68.48 11.91
CA ASP A 83 0.06 -69.68 12.72
C ASP A 83 -1.05 -70.52 12.11
N ASP A 84 -2.29 -70.04 12.04
CA ASP A 84 -3.40 -70.80 11.46
C ASP A 84 -4.35 -69.87 10.69
N ILE A 85 -5.00 -70.42 9.66
CA ILE A 85 -6.01 -69.72 8.85
C ILE A 85 -7.29 -70.54 8.86
N TYR A 86 -8.41 -69.88 9.18
CA TYR A 86 -9.73 -70.45 8.98
C TYR A 86 -10.60 -69.48 8.19
N VAL A 87 -11.50 -70.02 7.39
CA VAL A 87 -12.43 -69.25 6.57
C VAL A 87 -13.83 -69.53 7.05
N VAL A 88 -14.56 -68.46 7.37
CA VAL A 88 -16.00 -68.53 7.61
C VAL A 88 -16.69 -68.24 6.28
N ASN A 89 -17.38 -69.25 5.76
CA ASN A 89 -18.12 -69.17 4.53
C ASN A 89 -19.60 -68.97 4.88
N ALA A 90 -20.21 -67.92 4.34
CA ALA A 90 -21.60 -67.57 4.56
C ALA A 90 -22.39 -67.62 3.25
N PHE A 91 -23.53 -68.28 3.27
CA PHE A 91 -24.45 -68.41 2.15
C PHE A 91 -25.81 -67.84 2.53
N ASP A 92 -26.47 -67.17 1.60
CA ASP A 92 -27.80 -66.61 1.80
C ASP A 92 -28.82 -67.33 0.90
N LEU A 93 -29.56 -68.28 1.49
CA LEU A 93 -30.49 -69.14 0.77
C LEU A 93 -31.90 -68.57 0.81
N GLN A 94 -32.52 -68.35 -0.35
CA GLN A 94 -33.91 -67.90 -0.43
C GLN A 94 -34.89 -69.02 -0.07
N GLU A 95 -34.57 -70.27 -0.43
CA GLU A 95 -35.34 -71.47 -0.11
C GLU A 95 -34.41 -72.57 0.40
N ALA A 96 -34.93 -73.50 1.21
CA ALA A 96 -34.14 -74.62 1.70
C ALA A 96 -33.65 -75.50 0.54
N GLY A 97 -32.37 -75.91 0.57
CA GLY A 97 -31.77 -76.69 -0.50
C GLY A 97 -30.28 -77.02 -0.28
N PRO A 98 -29.68 -77.77 -1.22
CA PRO A 98 -28.29 -78.16 -1.12
C PRO A 98 -27.36 -76.99 -1.42
N VAL A 99 -26.34 -76.83 -0.58
CA VAL A 99 -25.19 -75.94 -0.76
C VAL A 99 -23.97 -76.77 -1.09
N ALA A 100 -23.23 -76.36 -2.12
CA ALA A 100 -21.94 -76.93 -2.48
C ALA A 100 -20.88 -75.84 -2.48
N ASP A 101 -19.75 -76.13 -1.85
CA ASP A 101 -18.62 -75.23 -1.77
C ASP A 101 -17.31 -76.01 -1.90
N TYR A 102 -16.25 -75.33 -2.31
CA TYR A 102 -14.96 -75.96 -2.56
C TYR A 102 -13.86 -75.29 -1.76
N GLY A 103 -12.99 -76.11 -1.15
CA GLY A 103 -11.82 -75.66 -0.41
C GLY A 103 -10.99 -76.81 0.16
N GLU A 104 -9.68 -76.55 0.32
CA GLU A 104 -8.71 -77.50 0.87
C GLU A 104 -8.58 -77.29 2.39
N TYR A 105 -9.32 -78.09 3.15
CA TYR A 105 -9.49 -77.95 4.60
C TYR A 105 -8.95 -79.16 5.37
N SER A 106 -8.33 -78.89 6.51
CA SER A 106 -7.95 -79.90 7.50
C SER A 106 -9.12 -80.29 8.42
N LEU A 107 -10.06 -79.36 8.63
CA LEU A 107 -11.27 -79.53 9.43
C LEU A 107 -12.36 -78.64 8.86
N VAL A 108 -13.59 -79.15 8.84
CA VAL A 108 -14.79 -78.41 8.45
C VAL A 108 -15.83 -78.54 9.57
N GLU A 109 -16.38 -77.43 10.02
CA GLU A 109 -17.33 -77.35 11.13
C GLU A 109 -18.56 -76.54 10.75
N ASN A 110 -19.75 -77.07 11.06
CA ASN A 110 -21.01 -76.37 10.87
C ASN A 110 -21.20 -75.36 12.01
N LEU A 111 -21.45 -74.10 11.66
CA LEU A 111 -21.70 -73.03 12.64
C LEU A 111 -23.17 -72.65 12.77
N THR A 112 -24.05 -73.27 11.97
CA THR A 112 -25.47 -72.89 11.87
C THR A 112 -26.36 -73.80 12.71
N ASP A 113 -26.14 -75.11 12.62
CA ASP A 113 -26.96 -76.11 13.29
C ASP A 113 -26.16 -77.38 13.65
N THR A 114 -26.85 -78.42 14.11
CA THR A 114 -26.25 -79.67 14.59
C THR A 114 -26.09 -80.74 13.50
N ARG A 115 -26.45 -80.45 12.24
CA ARG A 115 -26.28 -81.40 11.12
C ARG A 115 -24.79 -81.50 10.74
N GLU A 116 -24.33 -82.71 10.47
CA GLU A 116 -22.98 -82.94 9.98
C GLU A 116 -22.82 -82.49 8.52
N LEU A 117 -21.62 -81.99 8.17
CA LEU A 117 -21.27 -81.59 6.81
C LEU A 117 -20.60 -82.74 6.07
N GLU A 118 -20.93 -82.94 4.79
CA GLU A 118 -20.19 -83.87 3.95
C GLU A 118 -18.96 -83.17 3.35
N TYR A 119 -17.76 -83.65 3.69
CA TYR A 119 -16.51 -83.17 3.11
C TYR A 119 -15.75 -84.30 2.39
N LYS A 120 -15.65 -84.25 1.06
CA LYS A 120 -14.98 -85.27 0.22
C LYS A 120 -14.19 -84.62 -0.91
N GLY A 121 -12.88 -84.89 -0.95
CA GLY A 121 -12.01 -84.53 -2.09
C GLY A 121 -12.05 -83.05 -2.48
N SER A 122 -12.03 -82.16 -1.47
CA SER A 122 -12.15 -80.69 -1.53
C SER A 122 -13.55 -80.09 -1.66
N ARG A 123 -14.59 -80.91 -1.83
CA ARG A 123 -15.99 -80.46 -1.87
C ARG A 123 -16.67 -80.57 -0.50
N VAL A 124 -17.20 -79.47 -0.01
CA VAL A 124 -18.12 -79.37 1.14
C VAL A 124 -19.55 -79.38 0.60
N SER A 125 -20.41 -80.25 1.12
CA SER A 125 -21.83 -80.30 0.75
C SER A 125 -22.72 -80.37 1.99
N ALA A 126 -23.79 -79.60 2.00
CA ALA A 126 -24.73 -79.50 3.11
C ALA A 126 -26.15 -79.23 2.61
N ASP A 127 -27.17 -79.81 3.24
CA ASP A 127 -28.57 -79.37 3.07
C ASP A 127 -28.86 -78.28 4.10
N ALA A 128 -29.11 -77.06 3.62
CA ALA A 128 -29.34 -75.89 4.46
C ALA A 128 -30.79 -75.39 4.34
N ASP A 129 -31.34 -74.84 5.42
CA ASP A 129 -32.65 -74.20 5.41
C ASP A 129 -32.60 -72.81 4.75
N SER A 130 -33.77 -72.24 4.44
CA SER A 130 -33.87 -70.85 3.99
C SER A 130 -33.33 -69.91 5.08
N GLY A 131 -32.52 -68.93 4.68
CA GLY A 131 -31.80 -68.01 5.57
C GLY A 131 -30.28 -68.10 5.43
N ARG A 132 -29.57 -67.60 6.45
CA ARG A 132 -28.10 -67.57 6.44
C ARG A 132 -27.53 -68.89 6.95
N PHE A 133 -26.72 -69.52 6.11
CA PHE A 133 -25.96 -70.72 6.44
C PHE A 133 -24.47 -70.39 6.52
N TYR A 134 -23.84 -70.82 7.60
CA TYR A 134 -22.45 -70.60 7.95
C TYR A 134 -21.74 -71.92 8.22
N TYR A 135 -20.55 -72.05 7.66
CA TYR A 135 -19.62 -73.08 8.06
C TYR A 135 -18.19 -72.52 8.13
N GLN A 136 -17.37 -73.14 8.96
CA GLN A 136 -15.95 -72.83 9.08
C GLN A 136 -15.12 -73.94 8.42
N GLY A 137 -14.12 -73.56 7.64
CA GLY A 137 -13.10 -74.46 7.15
C GLY A 137 -11.70 -74.02 7.59
N ASN A 138 -10.95 -74.88 8.26
CA ASN A 138 -9.55 -74.62 8.63
C ASN A 138 -8.65 -75.01 7.45
N LEU A 139 -7.94 -74.07 6.86
CA LEU A 139 -7.15 -74.32 5.65
C LEU A 139 -5.93 -75.21 5.91
N VAL A 140 -5.59 -76.04 4.93
CA VAL A 140 -4.32 -76.79 4.93
C VAL A 140 -3.15 -75.85 4.60
N SER A 141 -3.36 -74.90 3.68
CA SER A 141 -2.38 -73.88 3.31
C SER A 141 -2.31 -72.77 4.36
N LYS A 142 -1.10 -72.27 4.62
CA LYS A 142 -0.83 -71.14 5.53
C LYS A 142 -0.36 -69.88 4.79
N GLU A 143 -0.76 -69.73 3.53
CA GLU A 143 -0.38 -68.61 2.65
C GLU A 143 -1.50 -67.54 2.64
N LEU A 144 -1.14 -66.29 2.92
CA LEU A 144 -2.02 -65.11 2.82
C LEU A 144 -1.60 -64.20 1.67
N PRO A 145 -2.48 -63.32 1.14
CA PRO A 145 -2.12 -62.38 0.09
C PRO A 145 -1.06 -61.34 0.47
N TRP A 146 -0.86 -61.12 1.76
CA TRP A 146 0.16 -60.23 2.28
C TRP A 146 1.16 -61.00 3.14
N ASN A 147 2.44 -60.73 2.90
CA ASN A 147 3.52 -61.05 3.83
C ASN A 147 3.53 -60.00 4.93
N VAL A 148 3.26 -60.41 6.17
CA VAL A 148 3.30 -59.55 7.36
C VAL A 148 4.56 -59.85 8.17
N ARG A 149 5.28 -58.80 8.58
CA ARG A 149 6.42 -58.91 9.49
C ARG A 149 6.33 -57.86 10.57
N VAL A 150 6.42 -58.28 11.82
CA VAL A 150 6.43 -57.40 12.99
C VAL A 150 7.77 -57.50 13.69
N THR A 151 8.43 -56.36 13.89
CA THR A 151 9.73 -56.26 14.56
C THR A 151 9.62 -55.34 15.76
N TYR A 152 10.04 -55.83 16.92
CA TYR A 152 10.06 -55.06 18.17
C TYR A 152 11.47 -54.57 18.49
N ARG A 153 11.56 -53.38 19.07
CA ARG A 153 12.78 -52.79 19.60
C ARG A 153 12.55 -52.32 21.04
N LEU A 154 13.51 -52.60 21.91
CA LEU A 154 13.58 -52.05 23.27
C LEU A 154 14.87 -51.22 23.37
N ASP A 155 14.72 -49.94 23.70
CA ASP A 155 15.80 -48.94 23.72
C ASP A 155 16.67 -48.96 22.44
N GLY A 156 15.99 -49.07 21.29
CA GLY A 156 16.61 -49.09 19.96
C GLY A 156 17.21 -50.44 19.54
N LYS A 157 17.24 -51.46 20.41
CA LYS A 157 17.75 -52.80 20.08
C LYS A 157 16.62 -53.74 19.68
N VAL A 158 16.78 -54.41 18.54
CA VAL A 158 15.83 -55.45 18.10
C VAL A 158 15.74 -56.54 19.16
N THR A 159 14.53 -56.75 19.67
CA THR A 159 14.28 -57.64 20.81
C THR A 159 13.18 -58.64 20.44
N PRO A 160 13.37 -59.96 20.68
CA PRO A 160 12.35 -60.96 20.39
C PRO A 160 11.06 -60.71 21.17
N PRO A 161 9.87 -61.02 20.61
CA PRO A 161 8.58 -60.82 21.29
C PRO A 161 8.52 -61.42 22.70
N SER A 162 9.10 -62.62 22.87
CA SER A 162 9.15 -63.33 24.17
C SER A 162 9.92 -62.61 25.28
N LYS A 163 10.71 -61.58 24.94
CA LYS A 163 11.49 -60.75 25.89
C LYS A 163 10.94 -59.33 26.04
N MET A 164 9.87 -58.99 25.33
CA MET A 164 9.25 -57.67 25.42
C MET A 164 8.31 -57.56 26.62
N GLY A 165 7.69 -58.67 27.05
CA GLY A 165 6.71 -58.67 28.13
C GLY A 165 7.32 -58.29 29.48
N GLY A 166 6.75 -57.27 30.12
CA GLY A 166 7.19 -56.74 31.41
C GLY A 166 8.48 -55.91 31.35
N ALA A 167 8.92 -55.50 30.16
CA ALA A 167 10.08 -54.64 30.00
C ALA A 167 9.74 -53.17 30.26
N ASP A 168 10.69 -52.44 30.84
CA ASP A 168 10.66 -50.98 30.97
C ASP A 168 11.60 -50.35 29.93
N GLY A 169 11.18 -49.25 29.31
CA GLY A 169 12.03 -48.49 28.38
C GLY A 169 11.30 -48.00 27.13
N ARG A 170 12.07 -47.57 26.12
CA ARG A 170 11.51 -47.12 24.83
C ARG A 170 11.19 -48.30 23.93
N VAL A 171 9.91 -48.51 23.67
CA VAL A 171 9.41 -49.56 22.79
C VAL A 171 9.17 -49.00 21.39
N GLY A 172 9.72 -49.68 20.39
CA GLY A 172 9.43 -49.44 18.98
C GLY A 172 8.83 -50.68 18.34
N ILE A 173 7.75 -50.52 17.58
CA ILE A 173 7.07 -51.58 16.82
C ILE A 173 7.12 -51.18 15.35
N THR A 174 7.74 -52.01 14.52
CA THR A 174 7.76 -51.84 13.07
C THR A 174 6.97 -52.96 12.42
N ILE A 175 5.95 -52.60 11.65
CA ILE A 175 5.09 -53.53 10.93
C ILE A 175 5.34 -53.31 9.43
N LEU A 176 5.70 -54.38 8.73
CA LEU A 176 5.91 -54.38 7.28
C LEU A 176 4.87 -55.28 6.62
N THR A 177 4.25 -54.77 5.55
CA THR A 177 3.35 -55.53 4.68
C THR A 177 3.88 -55.48 3.25
N SER A 178 3.83 -56.60 2.55
CA SER A 178 4.27 -56.71 1.15
C SER A 178 3.49 -57.81 0.43
N GLU A 179 3.50 -57.80 -0.89
CA GLU A 179 2.83 -58.81 -1.70
C GLU A 179 3.35 -60.22 -1.40
N ASN A 180 2.45 -61.21 -1.37
CA ASN A 180 2.80 -62.62 -1.43
C ASN A 180 2.49 -63.20 -2.83
N PRO A 181 3.52 -63.50 -3.65
CA PRO A 181 3.30 -63.98 -5.03
C PRO A 181 2.76 -65.42 -5.10
N LYS A 182 2.56 -66.11 -3.97
CA LYS A 182 2.03 -67.48 -3.92
C LYS A 182 0.50 -67.55 -3.90
N THR A 183 -0.17 -66.41 -3.82
CA THR A 183 -1.62 -66.26 -3.76
C THR A 183 -2.11 -65.37 -4.90
N GLU A 184 -3.42 -65.27 -5.10
CA GLU A 184 -4.01 -64.40 -6.12
C GLU A 184 -3.62 -62.92 -5.94
N ALA A 185 -2.97 -62.35 -6.95
CA ALA A 185 -2.47 -60.96 -6.94
C ALA A 185 -3.61 -59.94 -6.79
N LEU A 186 -4.81 -60.28 -7.26
CA LEU A 186 -6.01 -59.43 -7.17
C LEU A 186 -6.25 -58.88 -5.75
N PHE A 187 -6.04 -59.71 -4.73
CA PHE A 187 -6.25 -59.28 -3.35
C PHE A 187 -5.24 -58.18 -2.95
N TYR A 188 -3.96 -58.33 -3.28
CA TYR A 188 -2.96 -57.28 -3.03
C TYR A 188 -3.17 -56.03 -3.89
N GLU A 189 -3.61 -56.22 -5.14
CA GLU A 189 -3.78 -55.13 -6.11
C GLU A 189 -5.04 -54.28 -5.87
N LYS A 190 -6.08 -54.85 -5.26
CA LYS A 190 -7.41 -54.20 -5.15
C LYS A 190 -7.92 -54.03 -3.73
N TYR A 191 -7.22 -54.54 -2.72
CA TYR A 191 -7.62 -54.37 -1.32
C TYR A 191 -6.70 -53.39 -0.60
N MET A 192 -7.31 -52.57 0.24
CA MET A 192 -6.59 -51.72 1.19
C MET A 192 -6.45 -52.45 2.53
N LEU A 193 -5.33 -52.24 3.22
CA LEU A 193 -5.14 -52.74 4.58
C LEU A 193 -5.39 -51.64 5.59
N GLN A 194 -6.12 -51.96 6.65
CA GLN A 194 -6.22 -51.16 7.85
C GLN A 194 -5.51 -51.89 8.98
N VAL A 195 -4.43 -51.32 9.49
CA VAL A 195 -3.57 -51.93 10.52
C VAL A 195 -3.71 -51.15 11.81
N THR A 196 -4.23 -51.79 12.84
CA THR A 196 -4.57 -51.18 14.13
C THR A 196 -3.71 -51.79 15.24
N VAL A 197 -2.91 -50.95 15.89
CA VAL A 197 -2.15 -51.29 17.09
C VAL A 197 -2.86 -50.71 18.30
N THR A 198 -3.16 -51.54 19.30
CA THR A 198 -3.81 -51.09 20.54
C THR A 198 -2.82 -51.12 21.70
N LEU A 199 -2.56 -49.97 22.30
CA LEU A 199 -1.63 -49.79 23.41
C LEU A 199 -2.39 -49.29 24.65
N ASP A 200 -2.13 -49.88 25.81
CA ASP A 200 -2.76 -49.49 27.06
C ASP A 200 -2.02 -48.29 27.67
N THR A 201 -2.76 -47.20 27.93
CA THR A 201 -2.17 -45.93 28.42
C THR A 201 -1.76 -45.96 29.89
N SER A 202 -2.13 -47.00 30.64
CA SER A 202 -1.64 -47.21 32.01
C SER A 202 -0.18 -47.69 32.06
N VAL A 203 0.31 -48.29 30.96
CA VAL A 203 1.68 -48.80 30.84
C VAL A 203 2.48 -48.13 29.73
N CYS A 204 1.83 -47.52 28.73
CA CYS A 204 2.50 -46.83 27.62
C CYS A 204 2.18 -45.32 27.60
N ASP A 205 3.21 -44.48 27.57
CA ASP A 205 3.10 -43.03 27.36
C ASP A 205 3.93 -42.55 26.15
N HIS A 206 3.76 -41.28 25.76
CA HIS A 206 4.43 -40.67 24.59
C HIS A 206 4.31 -41.51 23.31
N ILE A 207 3.12 -42.02 23.03
CA ILE A 207 2.83 -42.80 21.83
C ILE A 207 2.90 -41.89 20.60
N THR A 208 3.79 -42.23 19.67
CA THR A 208 4.03 -41.51 18.41
C THR A 208 4.02 -42.48 17.23
N ALA A 209 3.39 -42.07 16.13
CA ALA A 209 3.33 -42.83 14.90
C ALA A 209 3.11 -41.86 13.73
N GLU A 210 4.00 -41.90 12.73
CA GLU A 210 3.86 -41.07 11.54
C GLU A 210 2.84 -41.67 10.59
N ASN A 211 2.00 -40.83 9.97
CA ASN A 211 0.97 -41.23 9.01
C ASN A 211 -0.08 -42.21 9.59
N ALA A 212 -0.35 -42.13 10.89
CA ALA A 212 -1.39 -42.90 11.59
C ALA A 212 -2.48 -41.99 12.15
N THR A 213 -3.70 -42.51 12.23
CA THR A 213 -4.77 -41.92 13.03
C THR A 213 -4.68 -42.48 14.44
N ILE A 214 -4.51 -41.61 15.44
CA ILE A 214 -4.45 -41.99 16.86
C ILE A 214 -5.76 -41.60 17.54
N ALA A 215 -6.48 -42.57 18.11
CA ALA A 215 -7.73 -42.36 18.82
C ALA A 215 -7.68 -42.95 20.23
N ASN A 216 -8.40 -42.34 21.17
CA ASN A 216 -8.57 -42.88 22.52
C ASN A 216 -9.76 -43.86 22.54
N ALA A 217 -9.56 -45.04 23.12
CA ALA A 217 -10.59 -46.07 23.32
C ALA A 217 -10.57 -46.52 24.78
N GLY A 218 -11.28 -45.78 25.65
CA GLY A 218 -11.25 -46.02 27.09
C GLY A 218 -9.87 -45.75 27.70
N THR A 219 -9.26 -46.78 28.29
CA THR A 219 -7.87 -46.74 28.80
C THR A 219 -6.82 -47.07 27.74
N ASP A 220 -7.22 -47.41 26.52
CA ASP A 220 -6.32 -47.73 25.43
C ASP A 220 -6.18 -46.54 24.45
N LYS A 221 -5.07 -46.52 23.72
CA LYS A 221 -4.89 -45.78 22.47
C LYS A 221 -4.86 -46.75 21.31
N GLN A 222 -5.67 -46.46 20.30
CA GLN A 222 -5.65 -47.15 19.02
C GLN A 222 -4.84 -46.31 18.03
N VAL A 223 -3.84 -46.93 17.42
CA VAL A 223 -3.01 -46.36 16.37
C VAL A 223 -3.34 -47.10 15.07
N THR A 224 -4.04 -46.44 14.17
CA THR A 224 -4.56 -47.04 12.94
C THR A 224 -3.83 -46.48 11.72
N PHE A 225 -3.30 -47.37 10.90
CA PHE A 225 -2.66 -47.06 9.63
C PHE A 225 -3.51 -47.57 8.47
N THR A 226 -3.49 -46.84 7.36
CA THR A 226 -4.10 -47.26 6.10
C THR A 226 -3.02 -47.49 5.06
N VAL A 227 -2.96 -48.70 4.50
CA VAL A 227 -2.06 -49.05 3.40
C VAL A 227 -2.89 -49.19 2.13
N MET A 228 -2.54 -48.41 1.10
CA MET A 228 -3.22 -48.43 -0.19
C MET A 228 -2.95 -49.73 -0.96
N PRO A 229 -3.87 -50.15 -1.86
CA PRO A 229 -3.62 -51.28 -2.76
C PRO A 229 -2.33 -51.09 -3.57
N GLU A 230 -1.69 -52.20 -3.96
CA GLU A 230 -0.43 -52.24 -4.72
C GLU A 230 0.81 -51.65 -4.00
N LYS A 231 0.65 -51.09 -2.80
CA LYS A 231 1.75 -50.49 -2.03
C LYS A 231 2.19 -51.39 -0.87
N ALA A 232 3.51 -51.59 -0.76
CA ALA A 232 4.09 -52.17 0.44
C ALA A 232 3.96 -51.17 1.60
N GLY A 233 3.50 -51.66 2.75
CA GLY A 233 3.33 -50.84 3.95
C GLY A 233 4.56 -50.91 4.86
N LYS A 234 4.99 -49.76 5.37
CA LYS A 234 5.91 -49.66 6.51
C LYS A 234 5.30 -48.75 7.56
N MET A 235 4.95 -49.31 8.70
CA MET A 235 4.32 -48.61 9.80
C MET A 235 5.21 -48.70 11.04
N GLU A 236 5.42 -47.58 11.71
CA GLU A 236 6.26 -47.49 12.91
C GLU A 236 5.48 -46.84 14.04
N VAL A 237 5.45 -47.51 15.20
CA VAL A 237 4.85 -47.03 16.44
C VAL A 237 5.93 -46.99 17.50
N ASN A 238 6.10 -45.85 18.18
CA ASN A 238 7.03 -45.70 19.28
C ASN A 238 6.29 -45.25 20.54
N ALA A 239 6.69 -45.76 21.70
CA ALA A 239 6.14 -45.40 23.00
C ALA A 239 7.20 -45.58 24.10
N ASN A 240 7.07 -44.88 25.23
CA ASN A 240 7.74 -45.32 26.45
C ASN A 240 6.82 -46.29 27.18
N ALA A 241 7.38 -47.38 27.70
CA ALA A 241 6.63 -48.37 28.44
C ALA A 241 7.20 -48.63 29.83
N ALA A 242 6.32 -48.87 30.79
CA ALA A 242 6.63 -49.45 32.10
C ALA A 242 5.82 -50.74 32.26
N ASP A 243 6.47 -51.87 32.53
CA ASP A 243 5.87 -53.21 32.57
C ASP A 243 5.10 -53.55 31.27
N PHE A 244 5.78 -53.42 30.12
CA PHE A 244 5.17 -53.46 28.79
C PHE A 244 4.30 -54.71 28.52
N TYR A 245 3.09 -54.49 28.04
CA TYR A 245 2.22 -55.49 27.42
C TYR A 245 1.39 -54.83 26.31
N MET A 246 0.92 -55.63 25.35
CA MET A 246 -0.01 -55.17 24.32
C MET A 246 -1.02 -56.26 23.96
N LYS A 247 -2.23 -55.86 23.57
CA LYS A 247 -3.33 -56.79 23.27
C LYS A 247 -3.17 -57.53 21.93
N GLY A 248 -2.40 -56.97 20.99
CA GLY A 248 -2.17 -57.54 19.66
C GLY A 248 -2.25 -56.48 18.56
N ILE A 249 -2.01 -56.89 17.32
CA ILE A 249 -2.19 -56.05 16.12
C ILE A 249 -3.34 -56.64 15.32
N SER A 250 -4.35 -55.82 15.01
CA SER A 250 -5.44 -56.21 14.11
C SER A 250 -5.16 -55.64 12.72
N ILE A 251 -5.28 -56.46 11.69
CA ILE A 251 -5.14 -56.03 10.30
C ILE A 251 -6.38 -56.47 9.55
N ALA A 252 -7.13 -55.53 8.99
CA ALA A 252 -8.27 -55.82 8.14
C ALA A 252 -7.92 -55.50 6.68
N ALA A 253 -8.24 -56.40 5.75
CA ALA A 253 -8.18 -56.11 4.31
C ALA A 253 -9.58 -56.08 3.72
N VAL A 254 -9.92 -54.97 3.07
CA VAL A 254 -11.22 -54.78 2.41
C VAL A 254 -11.03 -54.29 0.97
N PRO A 255 -11.96 -54.59 0.04
CA PRO A 255 -11.90 -54.08 -1.33
C PRO A 255 -11.86 -52.54 -1.36
N PHE A 256 -10.97 -51.95 -2.16
CA PHE A 256 -10.81 -50.50 -2.24
C PHE A 256 -12.07 -49.78 -2.72
N SER A 257 -12.88 -50.40 -3.59
CA SER A 257 -14.15 -49.83 -4.03
C SER A 257 -15.12 -49.56 -2.87
N ALA A 258 -15.06 -50.33 -1.79
CA ALA A 258 -15.81 -50.08 -0.56
C ALA A 258 -15.15 -49.02 0.35
N GLY A 259 -13.84 -48.83 0.23
CA GLY A 259 -13.06 -47.83 0.97
C GLY A 259 -12.96 -46.46 0.29
N ALA A 260 -13.24 -46.36 -1.01
CA ALA A 260 -13.28 -45.09 -1.74
C ALA A 260 -14.36 -44.14 -1.20
N ASP A 261 -15.47 -44.68 -0.68
CA ASP A 261 -16.49 -43.92 0.04
C ASP A 261 -16.05 -43.48 1.46
N MET A 262 -14.94 -44.03 1.98
CA MET A 262 -14.30 -43.59 3.24
C MET A 262 -13.21 -42.53 3.04
N LEU A 263 -12.79 -42.23 1.80
CA LEU A 263 -11.93 -41.07 1.56
C LEU A 263 -12.74 -39.82 1.95
N ASP A 264 -12.27 -39.08 2.94
CA ASP A 264 -13.01 -37.94 3.50
C ASP A 264 -13.04 -36.78 2.49
N LEU A 265 -13.99 -36.84 1.56
CA LEU A 265 -14.25 -35.81 0.53
C LEU A 265 -14.41 -34.41 1.15
N LYS A 266 -14.72 -34.31 2.45
CA LYS A 266 -14.84 -33.05 3.17
C LYS A 266 -13.51 -32.30 3.30
N GLU A 267 -12.38 -32.99 3.40
CA GLU A 267 -11.07 -32.31 3.47
C GLU A 267 -10.67 -31.72 2.11
N ILE A 268 -11.12 -32.33 1.02
CA ILE A 268 -10.95 -31.80 -0.35
C ILE A 268 -11.82 -30.56 -0.54
N ASP A 269 -13.09 -30.62 -0.13
CA ASP A 269 -13.99 -29.45 -0.19
C ASP A 269 -13.40 -28.28 0.61
N LYS A 270 -12.92 -28.52 1.84
CA LYS A 270 -12.23 -27.50 2.65
C LYS A 270 -11.01 -26.89 1.98
N LEU A 271 -10.19 -27.69 1.29
CA LEU A 271 -9.04 -27.17 0.54
C LEU A 271 -9.50 -26.24 -0.59
N THR A 272 -10.52 -26.63 -1.35
CA THR A 272 -11.07 -25.82 -2.43
C THR A 272 -11.74 -24.53 -1.91
N GLU A 273 -12.43 -24.61 -0.78
CA GLU A 273 -12.98 -23.45 -0.07
C GLU A 273 -11.86 -22.50 0.37
N GLY A 274 -10.80 -23.00 1.00
CA GLY A 274 -9.65 -22.19 1.42
C GLY A 274 -8.92 -21.52 0.24
N LEU A 275 -8.83 -22.19 -0.91
CA LEU A 275 -8.31 -21.56 -2.14
C LEU A 275 -9.25 -20.49 -2.69
N GLY A 276 -10.56 -20.68 -2.57
CA GLY A 276 -11.57 -19.67 -2.91
C GLY A 276 -11.47 -18.43 -2.03
N GLU A 277 -11.32 -18.62 -0.71
CA GLU A 277 -11.09 -17.52 0.24
C GLU A 277 -9.80 -16.74 -0.07
N LEU A 278 -8.72 -17.44 -0.42
CA LEU A 278 -7.47 -16.82 -0.84
C LEU A 278 -7.67 -15.97 -2.11
N ALA A 279 -8.39 -16.49 -3.11
CA ALA A 279 -8.64 -15.78 -4.36
C ALA A 279 -9.48 -14.50 -4.13
N GLU A 280 -10.51 -14.57 -3.30
CA GLU A 280 -11.29 -13.37 -2.92
C GLU A 280 -10.46 -12.39 -2.09
N GLY A 281 -9.63 -12.85 -1.16
CA GLY A 281 -8.71 -11.99 -0.41
C GLY A 281 -7.72 -11.24 -1.30
N ILE A 282 -7.19 -11.89 -2.34
CA ILE A 282 -6.30 -11.25 -3.33
C ILE A 282 -7.06 -10.21 -4.16
N LYS A 283 -8.32 -10.47 -4.50
CA LYS A 283 -9.17 -9.53 -5.24
C LYS A 283 -9.50 -8.29 -4.39
N GLU A 284 -9.80 -8.46 -3.11
CA GLU A 284 -9.96 -7.34 -2.17
C GLU A 284 -8.67 -6.52 -2.05
N LEU A 285 -7.52 -7.20 -1.92
CA LEU A 285 -6.21 -6.55 -1.88
C LEU A 285 -5.92 -5.76 -3.17
N ASN A 286 -6.29 -6.31 -4.34
CA ASN A 286 -6.16 -5.61 -5.62
C ASN A 286 -7.07 -4.37 -5.68
N GLY A 287 -8.30 -4.46 -5.19
CA GLY A 287 -9.20 -3.31 -5.08
C GLY A 287 -8.67 -2.21 -4.14
N GLY A 288 -8.08 -2.61 -3.01
CA GLY A 288 -7.39 -1.68 -2.10
C GLY A 288 -6.17 -1.01 -2.76
N ALA A 289 -5.40 -1.75 -3.57
CA ALA A 289 -4.29 -1.19 -4.33
C ALA A 289 -4.75 -0.19 -5.40
N ASP A 290 -5.87 -0.43 -6.08
CA ASP A 290 -6.46 0.52 -7.03
C ASP A 290 -6.90 1.83 -6.33
N GLN A 291 -7.50 1.73 -5.13
CA GLN A 291 -7.86 2.90 -4.32
C GLN A 291 -6.63 3.69 -3.88
N LEU A 292 -5.59 3.00 -3.41
CA LEU A 292 -4.35 3.64 -2.99
C LEU A 292 -3.66 4.33 -4.18
N MET A 293 -3.63 3.70 -5.36
CA MET A 293 -3.11 4.30 -6.58
C MET A 293 -3.85 5.58 -6.95
N SER A 294 -5.19 5.59 -6.86
CA SER A 294 -5.98 6.81 -7.08
C SER A 294 -5.64 7.92 -6.08
N GLY A 295 -5.37 7.57 -4.83
CA GLY A 295 -4.92 8.51 -3.80
C GLY A 295 -3.51 9.06 -4.09
N VAL A 296 -2.62 8.22 -4.61
CA VAL A 296 -1.26 8.63 -5.03
C VAL A 296 -1.31 9.58 -6.23
N ASP A 297 -2.18 9.33 -7.21
CA ASP A 297 -2.37 10.24 -8.36
C ASP A 297 -2.87 11.63 -7.91
N ALA A 298 -3.80 11.66 -6.95
CA ALA A 298 -4.28 12.90 -6.35
C ALA A 298 -3.17 13.61 -5.56
N PHE A 299 -2.36 12.86 -4.81
CA PHE A 299 -1.21 13.40 -4.08
C PHE A 299 -0.18 13.99 -5.05
N GLN A 300 0.16 13.30 -6.13
CA GLN A 300 1.09 13.78 -7.15
C GLN A 300 0.58 15.05 -7.86
N SER A 301 -0.72 15.12 -8.13
CA SER A 301 -1.34 16.33 -8.67
C SER A 301 -1.22 17.50 -7.68
N GLY A 302 -1.39 17.23 -6.38
CA GLY A 302 -1.20 18.21 -5.31
C GLY A 302 0.25 18.70 -5.20
N THR A 303 1.24 17.81 -5.32
CA THR A 303 2.67 18.18 -5.26
C THR A 303 3.09 19.01 -6.46
N ALA A 304 2.59 18.68 -7.66
CA ALA A 304 2.80 19.49 -8.85
C ALA A 304 2.19 20.90 -8.69
N GLY A 305 1.00 20.99 -8.10
CA GLY A 305 0.37 22.28 -7.75
C GLY A 305 1.19 23.09 -6.75
N LEU A 306 1.69 22.46 -5.68
CA LEU A 306 2.57 23.10 -4.69
C LEU A 306 3.86 23.62 -5.33
N LYS A 307 4.50 22.83 -6.20
CA LYS A 307 5.69 23.23 -6.96
C LYS A 307 5.42 24.44 -7.83
N ALA A 308 4.32 24.44 -8.59
CA ALA A 308 3.93 25.57 -9.42
C ALA A 308 3.69 26.84 -8.59
N GLY A 309 2.98 26.72 -7.46
CA GLY A 309 2.74 27.83 -6.54
C GLY A 309 4.03 28.36 -5.90
N ALA A 310 4.96 27.48 -5.52
CA ALA A 310 6.26 27.88 -4.99
C ALA A 310 7.11 28.63 -6.03
N ALA A 311 7.06 28.22 -7.30
CA ALA A 311 7.73 28.92 -8.39
C ALA A 311 7.14 30.33 -8.59
N GLN A 312 5.81 30.46 -8.65
CA GLN A 312 5.13 31.75 -8.76
C GLN A 312 5.44 32.68 -7.58
N PHE A 313 5.48 32.14 -6.36
CA PHE A 313 5.87 32.89 -5.17
C PHE A 313 7.32 33.40 -5.26
N GLY A 314 8.24 32.54 -5.70
CA GLY A 314 9.64 32.93 -5.94
C GLY A 314 9.77 34.03 -6.99
N ASP A 315 9.01 33.97 -8.07
CA ASP A 315 9.00 35.00 -9.11
C ASP A 315 8.46 36.34 -8.59
N GLY A 316 7.39 36.32 -7.79
CA GLY A 316 6.85 37.51 -7.14
C GLY A 316 7.84 38.18 -6.18
N ILE A 317 8.61 37.38 -5.43
CA ILE A 317 9.68 37.91 -4.55
C ILE A 317 10.78 38.58 -5.37
N ARG A 318 11.19 38.01 -6.50
CA ARG A 318 12.21 38.64 -7.37
C ARG A 318 11.74 39.98 -7.89
N GLN A 319 10.51 40.07 -8.37
CA GLN A 319 9.94 41.34 -8.81
C GLN A 319 9.93 42.39 -7.69
N LEU A 320 9.57 41.99 -6.47
CA LEU A 320 9.57 42.89 -5.31
C LEU A 320 10.99 43.31 -4.92
N LYS A 321 11.96 42.40 -5.01
CA LYS A 321 13.38 42.67 -4.79
C LYS A 321 13.92 43.68 -5.81
N ASP A 322 13.63 43.48 -7.10
CA ASP A 322 14.04 44.38 -8.17
C ASP A 322 13.45 45.79 -7.96
N GLY A 323 12.18 45.88 -7.55
CA GLY A 323 11.55 47.14 -7.17
C GLY A 323 12.22 47.82 -5.95
N ALA A 324 12.58 47.04 -4.93
CA ALA A 324 13.28 47.55 -3.74
C ALA A 324 14.71 48.05 -4.08
N ASP A 325 15.44 47.33 -4.92
CA ASP A 325 16.76 47.75 -5.43
C ASP A 325 16.65 49.04 -6.26
N GLY A 326 15.61 49.15 -7.09
CA GLY A 326 15.31 50.35 -7.87
C GLY A 326 15.01 51.55 -6.97
N LEU A 327 14.17 51.37 -5.95
CA LEU A 327 13.86 52.40 -4.96
C LEU A 327 15.11 52.83 -4.18
N SER A 328 15.94 51.88 -3.74
CA SER A 328 17.21 52.17 -3.05
C SER A 328 18.17 52.97 -3.91
N SER A 329 18.27 52.61 -5.20
CA SER A 329 19.07 53.36 -6.17
C SER A 329 18.56 54.79 -6.36
N GLY A 330 17.24 54.97 -6.53
CA GLY A 330 16.60 56.29 -6.64
C GLY A 330 16.79 57.15 -5.38
N ALA A 331 16.66 56.54 -4.20
CA ALA A 331 16.89 57.22 -2.94
C ALA A 331 18.36 57.65 -2.75
N GLY A 332 19.33 56.84 -3.19
CA GLY A 332 20.74 57.19 -3.16
C GLY A 332 21.09 58.37 -4.09
N LEU A 333 20.45 58.44 -5.25
CA LEU A 333 20.59 59.58 -6.16
C LEU A 333 19.98 60.84 -5.59
N LEU A 334 18.80 60.70 -5.00
CA LEU A 334 18.13 61.80 -4.34
C LEU A 334 18.92 62.33 -3.14
N GLN A 335 19.53 61.43 -2.36
CA GLN A 335 20.45 61.80 -1.28
C GLN A 335 21.65 62.58 -1.81
N SER A 336 22.19 62.16 -2.97
CA SER A 336 23.30 62.86 -3.62
C SER A 336 22.90 64.28 -4.04
N GLY A 337 21.76 64.42 -4.73
CA GLY A 337 21.21 65.73 -5.12
C GLY A 337 20.82 66.60 -3.92
N SER A 338 20.35 65.99 -2.83
CA SER A 338 20.06 66.69 -1.57
C SER A 338 21.32 67.23 -0.91
N GLY A 339 22.42 66.47 -0.95
CA GLY A 339 23.74 66.94 -0.53
C GLY A 339 24.23 68.13 -1.33
N GLU A 340 24.03 68.11 -2.66
CA GLU A 340 24.35 69.24 -3.54
C GLU A 340 23.48 70.46 -3.21
N PHE A 341 22.17 70.27 -2.98
CA PHE A 341 21.26 71.34 -2.58
C PHE A 341 21.66 71.99 -1.25
N ARG A 342 21.98 71.17 -0.24
CA ARG A 342 22.46 71.67 1.06
C ARG A 342 23.75 72.47 0.89
N SER A 343 24.69 71.98 0.08
CA SER A 343 25.92 72.73 -0.23
C SER A 343 25.63 74.07 -0.92
N GLY A 344 24.66 74.12 -1.83
CA GLY A 344 24.22 75.35 -2.50
C GLY A 344 23.59 76.35 -1.53
N LEU A 345 22.73 75.86 -0.62
CA LEU A 345 22.15 76.67 0.46
C LEU A 345 23.21 77.21 1.42
N GLU A 346 24.19 76.39 1.81
CA GLU A 346 25.31 76.82 2.66
C GLU A 346 26.13 77.94 1.98
N GLN A 347 26.38 77.83 0.67
CA GLN A 347 27.03 78.88 -0.12
C GLN A 347 26.18 80.15 -0.23
N ALA A 348 24.88 80.00 -0.49
CA ALA A 348 23.95 81.14 -0.57
C ALA A 348 23.83 81.85 0.78
N ALA A 349 23.75 81.12 1.89
CA ALA A 349 23.73 81.69 3.23
C ALA A 349 25.04 82.43 3.57
N ALA A 350 26.20 81.89 3.17
CA ALA A 350 27.49 82.55 3.36
C ALA A 350 27.58 83.85 2.53
N GLY A 351 27.18 83.82 1.26
CA GLY A 351 27.11 85.03 0.41
C GLY A 351 26.08 86.05 0.94
N SER A 352 24.99 85.57 1.52
CA SER A 352 23.99 86.40 2.19
C SER A 352 24.57 87.17 3.37
N ASP A 353 25.41 86.54 4.20
CA ASP A 353 26.04 87.21 5.34
C ASP A 353 27.01 88.33 4.90
N GLU A 354 27.78 88.07 3.84
CA GLU A 354 28.67 89.08 3.26
C GLU A 354 27.87 90.25 2.67
N LEU A 355 26.78 89.94 1.97
CA LEU A 355 25.89 90.92 1.37
C LEU A 355 25.18 91.79 2.43
N LEU A 356 24.65 91.16 3.49
CA LEU A 356 24.00 91.87 4.59
C LEU A 356 24.98 92.84 5.27
N GLY A 357 26.23 92.39 5.48
CA GLY A 357 27.32 93.21 6.00
C GLY A 357 27.65 94.42 5.11
N GLY A 358 27.80 94.21 3.80
CA GLY A 358 28.01 95.30 2.84
C GLY A 358 26.82 96.26 2.79
N SER A 359 25.60 95.74 2.85
CA SER A 359 24.39 96.55 2.81
C SER A 359 24.25 97.42 4.06
N ALA A 360 24.61 96.88 5.23
CA ALA A 360 24.63 97.63 6.48
C ALA A 360 25.64 98.77 6.44
N GLN A 361 26.81 98.56 5.82
CA GLN A 361 27.83 99.60 5.64
C GLN A 361 27.33 100.73 4.74
N VAL A 362 26.66 100.41 3.62
CA VAL A 362 26.07 101.41 2.73
C VAL A 362 24.93 102.17 3.42
N ASN A 363 24.07 101.48 4.19
CA ASN A 363 23.00 102.10 4.97
C ASN A 363 23.57 103.10 6.00
N GLN A 364 24.62 102.69 6.72
CA GLN A 364 25.32 103.56 7.68
C GLN A 364 25.96 104.77 6.99
N ALA A 365 26.62 104.58 5.84
CA ALA A 365 27.21 105.67 5.07
C ALA A 365 26.15 106.66 4.58
N LEU A 366 25.02 106.17 4.05
CA LEU A 366 23.89 107.01 3.62
C LEU A 366 23.26 107.80 4.78
N GLN A 367 23.11 107.18 5.95
CA GLN A 367 22.63 107.87 7.15
C GLN A 367 23.61 108.97 7.62
N LEU A 368 24.91 108.68 7.63
CA LEU A 368 25.95 109.65 7.96
C LEU A 368 25.94 110.83 6.98
N LEU A 369 25.85 110.55 5.68
CA LEU A 369 25.69 111.57 4.64
C LEU A 369 24.42 112.40 4.84
N LYS A 370 23.27 111.78 5.13
CA LYS A 370 21.99 112.46 5.41
C LYS A 370 22.11 113.42 6.60
N SER A 371 22.79 113.02 7.67
CA SER A 371 23.08 113.90 8.82
C SER A 371 24.06 115.03 8.46
N GLY A 372 25.12 114.73 7.71
CA GLY A 372 26.14 115.72 7.32
C GLY A 372 25.64 116.78 6.32
N THR A 373 24.76 116.41 5.40
CA THR A 373 24.12 117.35 4.46
C THR A 373 23.12 118.27 5.15
N SER A 374 22.48 117.79 6.23
CA SER A 374 21.57 118.59 7.06
C SER A 374 22.29 119.70 7.87
N GLU A 375 23.61 119.55 8.11
CA GLU A 375 24.42 120.48 8.91
C GLU A 375 25.36 121.39 8.09
N LEU A 376 25.50 121.14 6.77
CA LEU A 376 26.01 122.01 5.69
C LEU A 376 27.18 122.97 6.05
N LYS A 377 28.15 122.52 6.85
CA LYS A 377 29.41 123.25 7.09
C LYS A 377 30.69 122.50 6.74
N SER A 378 30.65 121.18 6.52
CA SER A 378 31.78 120.44 5.95
C SER A 378 31.35 119.02 5.59
N LEU A 379 30.99 118.76 4.33
CA LEU A 379 30.94 117.39 3.82
C LEU A 379 32.36 116.93 3.50
N ASP A 380 32.76 115.79 4.03
CA ASP A 380 33.96 115.08 3.57
C ASP A 380 33.61 114.31 2.29
N LEU A 381 33.95 114.89 1.12
CA LEU A 381 33.71 114.27 -0.18
C LEU A 381 34.39 112.90 -0.34
N ALA A 382 35.39 112.56 0.49
CA ALA A 382 36.04 111.25 0.43
C ALA A 382 35.07 110.10 0.80
N GLN A 383 34.10 110.34 1.68
CA GLN A 383 33.09 109.33 2.05
C GLN A 383 32.03 109.14 0.97
N LEU A 384 31.71 110.19 0.20
CA LEU A 384 30.82 110.09 -0.96
C LEU A 384 31.46 109.26 -2.08
N GLN A 385 32.79 109.29 -2.21
CA GLN A 385 33.53 108.58 -3.25
C GLN A 385 33.60 107.06 -3.03
N ALA A 386 33.42 106.57 -1.80
CA ALA A 386 33.40 105.14 -1.49
C ALA A 386 32.01 104.49 -1.68
N LEU A 387 30.95 105.30 -1.81
CA LEU A 387 29.57 104.82 -1.90
C LEU A 387 29.24 104.11 -3.22
N PRO A 388 29.69 104.59 -4.40
CA PRO A 388 29.54 103.87 -5.67
C PRO A 388 30.17 102.47 -5.60
N ASP A 389 31.39 102.37 -5.08
CA ASP A 389 32.12 101.10 -4.98
C ASP A 389 31.37 100.11 -4.04
N GLY A 390 30.81 100.61 -2.93
CA GLY A 390 29.98 99.81 -2.02
C GLY A 390 28.67 99.32 -2.65
N LEU A 391 27.98 100.17 -3.44
CA LEU A 391 26.78 99.79 -4.19
C LEU A 391 27.09 98.78 -5.30
N THR A 392 28.22 98.92 -5.99
CA THR A 392 28.67 97.94 -6.99
C THR A 392 29.01 96.60 -6.35
N ALA A 393 29.76 96.60 -5.24
CA ALA A 393 30.07 95.37 -4.51
C ALA A 393 28.80 94.65 -4.01
N LEU A 394 27.78 95.39 -3.58
CA LEU A 394 26.50 94.81 -3.17
C LEU A 394 25.71 94.25 -4.36
N ALA A 395 25.70 94.94 -5.51
CA ALA A 395 25.07 94.45 -6.74
C ALA A 395 25.73 93.15 -7.21
N ASP A 396 27.07 93.06 -7.15
CA ASP A 396 27.82 91.87 -7.53
C ASP A 396 27.56 90.70 -6.56
N GLY A 397 27.40 90.98 -5.26
CA GLY A 397 27.00 89.96 -4.27
C GLY A 397 25.59 89.41 -4.49
N LEU A 398 24.62 90.26 -4.84
CA LEU A 398 23.26 89.82 -5.20
C LEU A 398 23.26 88.96 -6.48
N GLU A 399 24.09 89.29 -7.46
CA GLU A 399 24.24 88.53 -8.70
C GLU A 399 24.86 87.14 -8.44
N ALA A 400 25.82 87.05 -7.52
CA ALA A 400 26.39 85.77 -7.08
C ALA A 400 25.35 84.87 -6.39
N ILE A 401 24.48 85.44 -5.54
CA ILE A 401 23.36 84.70 -4.91
C ILE A 401 22.36 84.22 -5.97
N GLN A 402 22.01 85.06 -6.95
CA GLN A 402 21.12 84.69 -8.05
C GLN A 402 21.69 83.55 -8.90
N ALA A 403 23.00 83.58 -9.20
CA ALA A 403 23.70 82.52 -9.88
C ALA A 403 23.71 81.21 -9.06
N GLY A 404 23.84 81.30 -7.73
CA GLY A 404 23.73 80.17 -6.81
C GLY A 404 22.37 79.47 -6.89
N TYR A 405 21.26 80.22 -6.86
CA TYR A 405 19.91 79.67 -7.03
C TYR A 405 19.71 79.02 -8.41
N ALA A 406 20.23 79.62 -9.47
CA ALA A 406 20.12 79.07 -10.82
C ALA A 406 20.90 77.74 -10.96
N GLY A 407 22.11 77.66 -10.39
CA GLY A 407 22.89 76.42 -10.34
C GLY A 407 22.20 75.31 -9.54
N MET A 408 21.56 75.68 -8.43
CA MET A 408 20.77 74.79 -7.58
C MET A 408 19.57 74.16 -8.32
N PHE A 409 18.76 74.96 -9.03
CA PHE A 409 17.65 74.42 -9.81
C PHE A 409 18.11 73.57 -11.00
N ALA A 410 19.24 73.89 -11.62
CA ALA A 410 19.79 73.09 -12.70
C ALA A 410 20.22 71.69 -12.22
N ALA A 411 20.82 71.58 -11.03
CA ALA A 411 21.19 70.30 -10.42
C ALA A 411 19.96 69.45 -10.08
N ILE A 412 18.91 70.06 -9.50
CA ILE A 412 17.69 69.31 -9.18
C ILE A 412 16.91 68.95 -10.45
N ASP A 413 16.83 69.82 -11.46
CA ASP A 413 16.23 69.49 -12.75
C ASP A 413 16.98 68.34 -13.44
N GLN A 414 18.31 68.22 -13.27
CA GLN A 414 19.05 67.06 -13.74
C GLN A 414 18.58 65.77 -13.06
N VAL A 415 18.38 65.77 -11.74
CA VAL A 415 17.91 64.59 -10.98
C VAL A 415 16.47 64.23 -11.33
N VAL A 416 15.56 65.22 -11.36
CA VAL A 416 14.14 65.04 -11.68
C VAL A 416 13.93 64.56 -13.12
N ASN A 417 14.74 65.05 -14.08
CA ASN A 417 14.64 64.62 -15.47
C ASN A 417 15.36 63.29 -15.75
N ALA A 418 16.42 62.95 -14.99
CA ALA A 418 17.08 61.65 -15.11
C ALA A 418 16.22 60.50 -14.56
N TYR A 419 15.32 60.80 -13.61
CA TYR A 419 14.40 59.85 -13.01
C TYR A 419 12.99 60.46 -12.98
N PRO A 420 12.22 60.37 -14.08
CA PRO A 420 10.87 60.90 -14.12
C PRO A 420 9.99 60.21 -13.07
N VAL A 421 9.75 60.90 -11.95
CA VAL A 421 8.85 60.46 -10.86
C VAL A 421 7.40 60.24 -11.36
N THR A 422 7.09 60.72 -12.56
CA THR A 422 5.84 60.50 -13.29
C THR A 422 5.64 59.07 -13.81
N GLU A 423 6.65 58.19 -13.76
CA GLU A 423 6.53 56.77 -14.12
C GLU A 423 6.54 55.82 -12.89
N ILE A 424 6.24 56.34 -11.70
CA ILE A 424 5.92 55.49 -10.55
C ILE A 424 4.51 54.90 -10.78
N PRO A 425 4.30 53.56 -10.65
CA PRO A 425 3.05 52.93 -11.06
C PRO A 425 1.82 53.49 -10.34
N ASP A 426 0.72 53.55 -11.08
CA ASP A 426 -0.59 54.13 -10.79
C ASP A 426 -1.18 53.84 -9.38
N ALA A 427 -2.24 54.58 -9.03
CA ALA A 427 -3.09 54.37 -7.85
C ALA A 427 -3.49 52.89 -7.60
N GLU A 428 -3.41 52.04 -8.63
CA GLU A 428 -3.59 50.58 -8.57
C GLU A 428 -2.52 49.86 -7.73
N LEU A 429 -1.26 50.29 -7.74
CA LEU A 429 -0.20 49.70 -6.90
C LEU A 429 -0.41 50.04 -5.42
N TYR A 430 -0.84 51.27 -5.12
CA TYR A 430 -1.24 51.66 -3.76
C TYR A 430 -2.45 50.88 -3.27
N ALA A 431 -3.45 50.69 -4.14
CA ALA A 431 -4.62 49.88 -3.82
C ALA A 431 -4.22 48.42 -3.55
N ALA A 432 -3.37 47.82 -4.39
CA ALA A 432 -2.89 46.45 -4.23
C ALA A 432 -2.03 46.26 -2.97
N LEU A 433 -1.14 47.21 -2.65
CA LEU A 433 -0.35 47.19 -1.41
C LEU A 433 -1.24 47.35 -0.17
N GLY A 434 -2.26 48.21 -0.24
CA GLY A 434 -3.24 48.39 0.83
C GLY A 434 -4.11 47.15 1.07
N GLU A 435 -4.55 46.47 0.00
CA GLU A 435 -5.28 45.20 0.07
C GLU A 435 -4.39 44.08 0.65
N LEU A 436 -3.13 43.99 0.21
CA LEU A 436 -2.18 43.02 0.74
C LEU A 436 -1.89 43.27 2.23
N GLN A 437 -1.70 44.52 2.66
CA GLN A 437 -1.47 44.85 4.07
C GLN A 437 -2.63 44.43 4.99
N GLN A 438 -3.86 44.48 4.49
CA GLN A 438 -5.07 44.10 5.24
C GLN A 438 -5.39 42.60 5.17
N SER A 439 -4.61 41.81 4.43
CA SER A 439 -4.80 40.37 4.33
C SER A 439 -4.51 39.67 5.67
N GLU A 440 -5.47 38.89 6.17
CA GLU A 440 -5.33 38.08 7.39
C GLU A 440 -4.38 36.88 7.23
N ASN A 441 -3.99 36.55 5.99
CA ASN A 441 -3.20 35.35 5.64
C ASN A 441 -1.68 35.59 5.55
N ILE A 442 -1.20 36.77 5.91
CA ILE A 442 0.24 37.10 5.90
C ILE A 442 0.75 37.41 7.31
N SER A 443 2.02 37.10 7.56
CA SER A 443 2.61 37.26 8.89
C SER A 443 2.70 38.74 9.30
N PRO A 444 2.71 39.03 10.62
CA PRO A 444 2.90 40.40 11.12
C PRO A 444 4.21 41.05 10.61
N GLU A 445 5.28 40.26 10.42
CA GLU A 445 6.52 40.78 9.83
C GLU A 445 6.34 41.18 8.36
N THR A 446 5.55 40.41 7.61
CA THR A 446 5.24 40.68 6.20
C THR A 446 4.36 41.94 6.06
N GLN A 447 3.37 42.11 6.94
CA GLN A 447 2.57 43.34 7.00
C GLN A 447 3.42 44.57 7.31
N ALA A 448 4.40 44.46 8.22
CA ALA A 448 5.31 45.55 8.55
C ALA A 448 6.18 45.96 7.34
N VAL A 449 6.61 44.99 6.55
CA VAL A 449 7.36 45.22 5.30
C VAL A 449 6.51 45.95 4.25
N ILE A 450 5.27 45.51 4.03
CA ILE A 450 4.33 46.18 3.09
C ILE A 450 4.03 47.61 3.55
N GLY A 451 3.85 47.82 4.86
CA GLY A 451 3.63 49.16 5.43
C GLY A 451 4.83 50.10 5.22
N LYS A 452 6.07 49.60 5.37
CA LYS A 452 7.28 50.37 5.05
C LYS A 452 7.36 50.73 3.56
N LEU A 453 6.99 49.80 2.68
CA LEU A 453 6.99 50.02 1.23
C LEU A 453 5.98 51.10 0.81
N ALA A 454 4.75 51.05 1.32
CA ALA A 454 3.73 52.06 1.07
C ALA A 454 4.16 53.44 1.60
N GLY A 455 4.79 53.48 2.79
CA GLY A 455 5.33 54.71 3.37
C GLY A 455 6.44 55.35 2.52
N ASN A 456 7.35 54.53 1.97
CA ASN A 456 8.43 55.02 1.11
C ASN A 456 7.93 55.58 -0.23
N TYR A 457 6.94 54.94 -0.85
CA TYR A 457 6.30 55.47 -2.06
C TYR A 457 5.60 56.80 -1.79
N ALA A 458 4.96 56.97 -0.63
CA ALA A 458 4.25 58.20 -0.27
C ALA A 458 5.23 59.35 -0.06
N ALA A 459 6.38 59.06 0.56
CA ALA A 459 7.47 60.00 0.72
C ALA A 459 8.05 60.47 -0.64
N ALA A 460 8.25 59.54 -1.59
CA ALA A 460 8.76 59.88 -2.93
C ALA A 460 7.79 60.79 -3.72
N ALA A 461 6.48 60.55 -3.63
CA ALA A 461 5.47 61.39 -4.28
C ALA A 461 5.38 62.78 -3.64
N GLY A 462 5.41 62.86 -2.30
CA GLY A 462 5.38 64.13 -1.57
C GLY A 462 6.56 65.04 -1.93
N LEU A 463 7.73 64.46 -2.14
CA LEU A 463 8.94 65.21 -2.48
C LEU A 463 8.85 65.92 -3.84
N SER A 464 8.33 65.27 -4.88
CA SER A 464 8.12 65.88 -6.21
C SER A 464 7.17 67.08 -6.13
N GLN A 465 6.12 66.94 -5.30
CA GLN A 465 5.13 68.00 -5.09
C GLN A 465 5.71 69.19 -4.30
N THR A 466 6.52 68.91 -3.26
CA THR A 466 7.25 69.95 -2.52
C THR A 466 8.25 70.70 -3.40
N TYR A 467 8.97 69.98 -4.27
CA TYR A 467 9.91 70.60 -5.23
C TYR A 467 9.20 71.56 -6.19
N ALA A 468 8.08 71.14 -6.79
CA ALA A 468 7.29 71.99 -7.67
C ALA A 468 6.82 73.29 -6.97
N GLY A 469 6.41 73.18 -5.70
CA GLY A 469 6.00 74.34 -4.89
C GLY A 469 7.15 75.30 -4.56
N VAL A 470 8.35 74.78 -4.26
CA VAL A 470 9.54 75.61 -4.02
C VAL A 470 9.96 76.33 -5.29
N ARG A 471 10.00 75.65 -6.44
CA ARG A 471 10.37 76.27 -7.73
C ARG A 471 9.43 77.42 -8.08
N GLN A 472 8.12 77.20 -7.97
CA GLN A 472 7.11 78.23 -8.25
C GLN A 472 7.22 79.45 -7.32
N SER A 473 7.80 79.27 -6.13
CA SER A 473 7.99 80.35 -5.15
C SER A 473 9.28 81.15 -5.37
N VAL A 474 10.29 80.57 -6.02
CA VAL A 474 11.61 81.21 -6.21
C VAL A 474 11.75 81.90 -7.57
N GLU A 475 11.03 81.47 -8.59
CA GLU A 475 11.07 82.09 -9.93
C GLU A 475 10.72 83.60 -9.91
N PRO A 476 9.69 84.07 -9.18
CA PRO A 476 9.39 85.51 -9.07
C PRO A 476 10.45 86.31 -8.32
N LEU A 477 11.20 85.66 -7.42
CA LEU A 477 12.27 86.30 -6.66
C LEU A 477 13.47 86.61 -7.57
N GLN A 478 13.79 85.75 -8.54
CA GLN A 478 14.89 85.98 -9.48
C GLN A 478 14.69 87.23 -10.34
N GLU A 479 13.47 87.49 -10.82
CA GLU A 479 13.16 88.71 -11.60
C GLU A 479 13.27 89.98 -10.74
N SER A 480 12.77 89.92 -9.50
CA SER A 480 12.82 91.06 -8.57
C SER A 480 14.27 91.40 -8.18
N THR A 481 15.11 90.40 -7.92
CA THR A 481 16.53 90.60 -7.59
C THR A 481 17.30 91.23 -8.75
N ALA A 482 17.03 90.82 -10.00
CA ALA A 482 17.68 91.40 -11.18
C ALA A 482 17.37 92.90 -11.35
N GLN A 483 16.12 93.33 -11.09
CA GLN A 483 15.75 94.74 -11.12
C GLN A 483 16.45 95.56 -10.02
N VAL A 484 16.61 94.98 -8.83
CA VAL A 484 17.35 95.61 -7.73
C VAL A 484 18.82 95.79 -8.09
N ILE A 485 19.50 94.74 -8.60
CA ILE A 485 20.90 94.80 -9.04
C ILE A 485 21.09 95.94 -10.04
N GLN A 486 20.21 96.05 -11.03
CA GLN A 486 20.28 97.10 -12.03
C GLN A 486 20.09 98.50 -11.42
N SER A 487 19.08 98.66 -10.55
CA SER A 487 18.82 99.94 -9.86
C SER A 487 20.01 100.38 -9.01
N MET A 488 20.70 99.44 -8.37
CA MET A 488 21.91 99.69 -7.59
C MET A 488 23.09 100.11 -8.46
N ARG A 489 23.29 99.48 -9.62
CA ARG A 489 24.32 99.86 -10.59
C ARG A 489 24.06 101.24 -11.19
N ASP A 490 22.82 101.54 -11.53
CA ASP A 490 22.41 102.85 -12.04
C ASP A 490 22.65 103.95 -11.00
N MET A 491 22.37 103.65 -9.72
CA MET A 491 22.62 104.54 -8.59
C MET A 491 24.13 104.76 -8.35
N ALA A 492 24.92 103.69 -8.38
CA ALA A 492 26.39 103.78 -8.28
C ALA A 492 26.97 104.65 -9.41
N ALA A 493 26.48 104.46 -10.64
CA ALA A 493 26.88 105.25 -11.80
C ALA A 493 26.48 106.74 -11.65
N GLY A 494 25.27 107.03 -11.18
CA GLY A 494 24.80 108.39 -10.91
C GLY A 494 25.63 109.11 -9.83
N LEU A 495 25.98 108.40 -8.75
CA LEU A 495 26.86 108.90 -7.70
C LEU A 495 28.30 109.13 -8.18
N GLY A 496 28.80 108.28 -9.09
CA GLY A 496 30.09 108.47 -9.73
C GLY A 496 30.17 109.75 -10.59
N GLN A 497 29.06 110.18 -11.18
CA GLN A 497 28.97 111.40 -12.00
C GLN A 497 28.93 112.69 -11.18
N LEU A 498 28.61 112.62 -9.88
CA LEU A 498 28.58 113.78 -8.97
C LEU A 498 29.98 114.32 -8.61
N LYS A 499 31.05 113.65 -9.04
CA LYS A 499 32.45 114.04 -8.82
C LYS A 499 32.80 115.42 -9.41
N ASP A 500 32.01 115.92 -10.37
CA ASP A 500 32.26 117.15 -11.14
C ASP A 500 31.18 118.25 -10.96
N ALA A 501 30.28 118.13 -9.96
CA ALA A 501 29.11 119.03 -9.83
C ALA A 501 29.36 120.33 -9.04
N ASP A 502 28.66 121.42 -9.41
CA ASP A 502 28.69 122.77 -8.81
C ASP A 502 28.03 122.81 -7.41
N PRO A 503 28.51 123.64 -6.45
CA PRO A 503 27.92 123.85 -5.14
C PRO A 503 26.41 124.18 -5.04
N ASP A 504 25.75 124.79 -6.04
CA ASP A 504 24.29 125.00 -6.01
C ASP A 504 23.50 123.67 -6.19
N SER A 505 24.12 122.69 -6.84
CA SER A 505 23.63 121.30 -6.96
C SER A 505 23.64 120.56 -5.62
N LEU A 506 24.35 121.06 -4.60
CA LEU A 506 24.48 120.41 -3.28
C LEU A 506 23.16 120.38 -2.48
N LYS A 507 22.22 121.29 -2.75
CA LYS A 507 20.94 121.34 -2.03
C LYS A 507 19.92 120.34 -2.58
N ASP A 508 19.87 120.20 -3.90
CA ASP A 508 19.12 119.14 -4.58
C ASP A 508 19.77 117.77 -4.33
N LEU A 509 21.10 117.74 -4.23
CA LEU A 509 21.86 116.57 -3.78
C LEU A 509 21.55 116.20 -2.33
N ALA A 510 21.43 117.16 -1.41
CA ALA A 510 21.05 116.90 -0.02
C ALA A 510 19.65 116.31 0.09
N GLY A 511 18.68 116.85 -0.67
CA GLY A 511 17.32 116.29 -0.78
C GLY A 511 17.30 114.91 -1.42
N GLY A 512 18.10 114.70 -2.47
CA GLY A 512 18.29 113.42 -3.13
C GLY A 512 18.92 112.36 -2.22
N ILE A 513 19.97 112.70 -1.48
CA ILE A 513 20.64 111.85 -0.50
C ILE A 513 19.69 111.48 0.65
N ALA A 514 18.87 112.43 1.12
CA ALA A 514 17.89 112.16 2.17
C ALA A 514 16.80 111.17 1.71
N GLY A 515 16.24 111.39 0.52
CA GLY A 515 15.27 110.45 -0.07
C GLY A 515 15.88 109.09 -0.39
N LEU A 516 17.13 109.08 -0.85
CA LEU A 516 17.89 107.87 -1.13
C LEU A 516 18.19 107.08 0.14
N SER A 517 18.60 107.76 1.21
CA SER A 517 18.85 107.12 2.52
C SER A 517 17.58 106.48 3.07
N ASP A 518 16.41 107.11 2.91
CA ASP A 518 15.14 106.55 3.39
C ASP A 518 14.67 105.35 2.54
N GLN A 519 14.83 105.43 1.22
CA GLN A 519 14.55 104.29 0.32
C GLN A 519 15.54 103.14 0.54
N TYR A 520 16.82 103.45 0.76
CA TYR A 520 17.84 102.45 1.00
C TYR A 520 17.68 101.77 2.37
N ALA A 521 17.22 102.50 3.40
CA ALA A 521 16.91 101.89 4.69
C ALA A 521 15.75 100.88 4.59
N GLN A 522 14.70 101.20 3.82
CA GLN A 522 13.61 100.26 3.53
C GLN A 522 14.11 99.06 2.71
N PHE A 523 14.97 99.30 1.72
CA PHE A 523 15.62 98.24 0.95
C PHE A 523 16.49 97.33 1.83
N HIS A 524 17.32 97.90 2.69
CA HIS A 524 18.17 97.17 3.62
C HIS A 524 17.33 96.28 4.55
N GLN A 525 16.23 96.79 5.10
CA GLN A 525 15.32 95.98 5.91
C GLN A 525 14.70 94.83 5.11
N GLY A 526 14.24 95.10 3.88
CA GLY A 526 13.72 94.05 3.00
C GLY A 526 14.77 93.00 2.62
N LEU A 527 16.04 93.42 2.50
CA LEU A 527 17.18 92.53 2.29
C LEU A 527 17.48 91.69 3.53
N GLU A 528 17.44 92.26 4.75
CA GLU A 528 17.56 91.50 6.00
C GLU A 528 16.48 90.43 6.12
N ASP A 529 15.23 90.79 5.85
CA ASP A 529 14.09 89.86 5.92
C ASP A 529 14.25 88.73 4.87
N TYR A 530 14.65 89.08 3.64
CA TYR A 530 14.91 88.10 2.58
C TYR A 530 16.01 87.11 2.97
N LEU A 531 17.18 87.61 3.39
CA LEU A 531 18.34 86.78 3.73
C LEU A 531 18.10 85.96 5.01
N GLY A 532 17.30 86.48 5.94
CA GLY A 532 16.77 85.72 7.08
C GLY A 532 15.93 84.52 6.62
N GLY A 533 15.03 84.72 5.66
CA GLY A 533 14.25 83.63 5.05
C GLY A 533 15.12 82.58 4.34
N VAL A 534 16.22 82.99 3.70
CA VAL A 534 17.19 82.06 3.08
C VAL A 534 17.87 81.19 4.14
N LYS A 535 18.26 81.78 5.27
CA LYS A 535 18.83 81.03 6.41
C LYS A 535 17.84 80.07 7.05
N ASP A 536 16.58 80.50 7.22
CA ASP A 536 15.53 79.65 7.76
C ASP A 536 15.25 78.46 6.83
N LEU A 537 15.23 78.67 5.51
CA LEU A 537 15.13 77.61 4.53
C LEU A 537 16.31 76.63 4.62
N ALA A 538 17.54 77.15 4.77
CA ALA A 538 18.72 76.32 4.95
C ALA A 538 18.68 75.48 6.23
N GLY A 539 18.20 76.07 7.34
CA GLY A 539 17.98 75.36 8.60
C GLY A 539 16.86 74.33 8.52
N GLY A 540 15.78 74.62 7.79
CA GLY A 540 14.65 73.70 7.59
C GLY A 540 14.97 72.51 6.69
N TYR A 541 15.91 72.65 5.76
CA TYR A 541 16.25 71.60 4.80
C TYR A 541 16.84 70.33 5.43
N GLY A 542 17.46 70.43 6.62
CA GLY A 542 18.01 69.27 7.31
C GLY A 542 16.98 68.16 7.57
N GLN A 543 15.72 68.53 7.81
CA GLN A 543 14.62 67.56 8.00
C GLN A 543 14.29 66.79 6.71
N ILE A 544 14.45 67.44 5.55
CA ILE A 544 14.22 66.82 4.24
C ILE A 544 15.36 65.84 3.94
N ASP A 545 16.62 66.24 4.16
CA ASP A 545 17.79 65.36 3.97
C ASP A 545 17.74 64.12 4.86
N ASP A 546 17.36 64.28 6.14
CA ASP A 546 17.18 63.16 7.06
C ASP A 546 16.03 62.22 6.62
N GLY A 547 14.94 62.78 6.09
CA GLY A 547 13.84 62.00 5.52
C GLY A 547 14.26 61.19 4.30
N ILE A 548 15.04 61.78 3.39
CA ILE A 548 15.60 61.12 2.20
C ILE A 548 16.53 59.97 2.60
N ARG A 549 17.38 60.20 3.60
CA ARG A 549 18.29 59.18 4.14
C ARG A 549 17.52 58.02 4.76
N GLY A 550 16.45 58.31 5.50
CA GLY A 550 15.56 57.28 6.05
C GLY A 550 14.92 56.40 4.98
N VAL A 551 14.51 56.98 3.84
CA VAL A 551 13.99 56.21 2.69
C VAL A 551 15.09 55.34 2.06
N ALA A 552 16.31 55.86 1.91
CA ALA A 552 17.44 55.12 1.36
C ALA A 552 17.81 53.91 2.24
N GLU A 553 17.90 54.10 3.56
CA GLU A 553 18.18 53.04 4.52
C GLU A 553 17.04 52.01 4.56
N GLY A 554 15.78 52.46 4.63
CA GLY A 554 14.63 51.58 4.67
C GLY A 554 14.44 50.75 3.40
N SER A 555 14.76 51.29 2.24
CA SER A 555 14.72 50.57 0.96
C SER A 555 15.87 49.57 0.82
N ALA A 556 17.07 49.88 1.32
CA ALA A 556 18.19 48.94 1.39
C ALA A 556 17.89 47.76 2.33
N ASP A 557 17.31 48.02 3.51
CA ASP A 557 16.86 46.99 4.44
C ASP A 557 15.80 46.08 3.80
N LEU A 558 14.84 46.68 3.08
CA LEU A 558 13.81 45.94 2.35
C LEU A 558 14.43 45.00 1.30
N ALA A 559 15.36 45.50 0.49
CA ALA A 559 16.07 44.70 -0.49
C ALA A 559 16.83 43.53 0.16
N GLY A 560 17.45 43.78 1.31
CA GLY A 560 18.11 42.75 2.12
C GLY A 560 17.14 41.67 2.62
N GLY A 561 15.99 42.06 3.14
CA GLY A 561 14.92 41.14 3.55
C GLY A 561 14.33 40.33 2.40
N MET A 562 14.14 40.96 1.23
CA MET A 562 13.66 40.27 0.03
C MET A 562 14.65 39.22 -0.45
N LYS A 563 15.96 39.49 -0.38
CA LYS A 563 16.98 38.49 -0.69
C LYS A 563 16.91 37.25 0.22
N GLN A 564 16.74 37.44 1.53
CA GLN A 564 16.57 36.31 2.46
C GLN A 564 15.28 35.52 2.16
N THR A 565 14.22 36.22 1.79
CA THR A 565 12.94 35.61 1.43
C THR A 565 13.05 34.83 0.12
N GLU A 566 13.81 35.33 -0.86
CA GLU A 566 14.10 34.65 -2.13
C GLU A 566 14.88 33.35 -1.90
N GLU A 567 15.87 33.37 -1.00
CA GLU A 567 16.60 32.16 -0.59
C GLU A 567 15.65 31.13 0.06
N GLY A 568 14.71 31.59 0.89
CA GLY A 568 13.66 30.76 1.48
C GLY A 568 12.72 30.16 0.42
N ALA A 569 12.24 30.98 -0.52
CA ALA A 569 11.38 30.54 -1.62
C ALA A 569 12.09 29.53 -2.53
N SER A 570 13.39 29.73 -2.78
CA SER A 570 14.20 28.78 -3.55
C SER A 570 14.34 27.42 -2.84
N LYS A 571 14.50 27.42 -1.51
CA LYS A 571 14.47 26.18 -0.71
C LYS A 571 13.11 25.50 -0.73
N LEU A 572 12.02 26.27 -0.63
CA LEU A 572 10.66 25.75 -0.74
C LEU A 572 10.42 25.09 -2.11
N LEU A 573 10.83 25.74 -3.19
CA LEU A 573 10.74 25.19 -4.55
C LEU A 573 11.54 23.89 -4.67
N GLY A 574 12.78 23.86 -4.19
CA GLY A 574 13.58 22.63 -4.19
C GLY A 574 12.97 21.51 -3.34
N GLY A 575 12.34 21.84 -2.21
CA GLY A 575 11.59 20.89 -1.41
C GLY A 575 10.35 20.35 -2.12
N ALA A 576 9.61 21.22 -2.81
CA ALA A 576 8.47 20.83 -3.62
C ALA A 576 8.87 19.94 -4.81
N ASP A 577 10.01 20.22 -5.46
CA ASP A 577 10.60 19.37 -6.50
C ASP A 577 10.94 17.97 -5.99
N ALA A 578 11.56 17.88 -4.82
CA ALA A 578 11.90 16.62 -4.19
C ALA A 578 10.64 15.82 -3.82
N LEU A 579 9.61 16.49 -3.29
CA LEU A 579 8.35 15.87 -2.94
C LEU A 579 7.60 15.36 -4.17
N ASP A 580 7.56 16.14 -5.25
CA ASP A 580 6.95 15.77 -6.53
C ASP A 580 7.65 14.55 -7.15
N SER A 581 8.99 14.54 -7.12
CA SER A 581 9.79 13.39 -7.56
C SER A 581 9.53 12.14 -6.71
N GLY A 582 9.41 12.31 -5.40
CA GLY A 582 9.07 11.23 -4.48
C GLY A 582 7.65 10.69 -4.70
N ALA A 583 6.69 11.57 -4.98
CA ALA A 583 5.31 11.18 -5.32
C ALA A 583 5.28 10.38 -6.63
N ALA A 584 6.03 10.79 -7.65
CA ALA A 584 6.17 10.04 -8.90
C ALA A 584 6.77 8.64 -8.68
N ALA A 585 7.83 8.54 -7.86
CA ALA A 585 8.42 7.24 -7.53
C ALA A 585 7.46 6.32 -6.77
N LEU A 586 6.64 6.89 -5.86
CA LEU A 586 5.58 6.16 -5.18
C LEU A 586 4.49 5.69 -6.16
N ALA A 587 4.09 6.53 -7.11
CA ALA A 587 3.12 6.17 -8.14
C ALA A 587 3.61 4.99 -8.99
N ASP A 588 4.86 5.03 -9.42
CA ASP A 588 5.50 3.94 -10.16
C ASP A 588 5.53 2.64 -9.34
N GLY A 589 5.92 2.72 -8.07
CA GLY A 589 5.93 1.59 -7.15
C GLY A 589 4.53 0.98 -6.95
N MET A 590 3.49 1.80 -6.80
CA MET A 590 2.11 1.33 -6.66
C MET A 590 1.56 0.75 -7.96
N SER A 591 1.95 1.28 -9.12
CA SER A 591 1.63 0.71 -10.42
C SER A 591 2.23 -0.70 -10.57
N GLN A 592 3.48 -0.89 -10.15
CA GLN A 592 4.13 -2.21 -10.13
C GLN A 592 3.43 -3.18 -9.17
N LEU A 593 3.12 -2.74 -7.95
CA LEU A 593 2.40 -3.56 -6.97
C LEU A 593 1.02 -3.98 -7.51
N ASN A 594 0.26 -3.04 -8.07
CA ASN A 594 -1.05 -3.32 -8.64
C ASN A 594 -0.96 -4.29 -9.83
N GLY A 595 0.03 -4.11 -10.70
CA GLY A 595 0.34 -5.04 -11.78
C GLY A 595 0.64 -6.46 -11.27
N GLY A 596 1.48 -6.58 -10.24
CA GLY A 596 1.81 -7.85 -9.61
C GLY A 596 0.60 -8.53 -8.96
N LEU A 597 -0.26 -7.75 -8.28
CA LEU A 597 -1.50 -8.25 -7.68
C LEU A 597 -2.50 -8.74 -8.73
N LYS A 598 -2.59 -8.08 -9.90
CA LYS A 598 -3.40 -8.56 -11.02
C LYS A 598 -2.90 -9.91 -11.54
N VAL A 599 -1.59 -10.06 -11.71
CA VAL A 599 -0.98 -11.36 -12.11
C VAL A 599 -1.29 -12.44 -11.08
N LEU A 600 -1.09 -12.15 -9.79
CA LEU A 600 -1.37 -13.11 -8.73
C LEU A 600 -2.84 -13.52 -8.71
N ARG A 601 -3.76 -12.54 -8.80
CA ARG A 601 -5.21 -12.78 -8.87
C ARG A 601 -5.58 -13.68 -10.05
N ASP A 602 -5.04 -13.37 -11.23
CA ASP A 602 -5.34 -14.12 -12.45
C ASP A 602 -4.84 -15.57 -12.32
N GLN A 603 -3.67 -15.78 -11.70
CA GLN A 603 -3.13 -17.13 -11.43
C GLN A 603 -3.90 -17.90 -10.35
N THR A 604 -4.42 -17.25 -9.31
CA THR A 604 -5.10 -17.93 -8.20
C THR A 604 -6.59 -18.14 -8.44
N SER A 605 -7.22 -17.34 -9.30
CA SER A 605 -8.68 -17.37 -9.52
C SER A 605 -9.21 -18.72 -10.02
N GLY A 606 -8.41 -19.47 -10.80
CA GLY A 606 -8.79 -20.78 -11.35
C GLY A 606 -8.34 -21.98 -10.53
N MET A 607 -7.47 -21.79 -9.53
CA MET A 607 -6.91 -22.90 -8.75
C MET A 607 -7.96 -23.76 -8.02
N PRO A 608 -9.03 -23.19 -7.41
CA PRO A 608 -10.06 -24.02 -6.75
C PRO A 608 -10.69 -25.03 -7.72
N ASP A 609 -11.01 -24.58 -8.94
CA ASP A 609 -11.63 -25.42 -9.97
C ASP A 609 -10.65 -26.46 -10.52
N GLU A 610 -9.39 -26.06 -10.75
CA GLU A 610 -8.33 -26.96 -11.25
C GLU A 610 -8.00 -28.07 -10.24
N VAL A 611 -7.87 -27.72 -8.96
CA VAL A 611 -7.60 -28.69 -7.88
C VAL A 611 -8.77 -29.66 -7.75
N LYS A 612 -10.01 -29.15 -7.74
CA LYS A 612 -11.20 -29.99 -7.67
C LYS A 612 -11.26 -30.99 -8.83
N LYS A 613 -11.06 -30.49 -10.05
CA LYS A 613 -11.05 -31.33 -11.27
C LYS A 613 -9.99 -32.43 -11.21
N SER A 614 -8.76 -32.11 -10.79
CA SER A 614 -7.69 -33.10 -10.70
C SER A 614 -7.99 -34.21 -9.70
N ILE A 615 -8.68 -33.88 -8.60
CA ILE A 615 -9.05 -34.85 -7.57
C ILE A 615 -10.18 -35.74 -8.07
N ASP A 616 -11.19 -35.16 -8.72
CA ASP A 616 -12.29 -35.92 -9.34
C ASP A 616 -11.76 -36.93 -10.38
N GLU A 617 -10.84 -36.51 -11.25
CA GLU A 617 -10.18 -37.39 -12.24
C GLU A 617 -9.40 -38.54 -11.58
N MET A 618 -8.71 -38.27 -10.46
CA MET A 618 -7.99 -39.29 -9.70
C MET A 618 -8.95 -40.32 -9.09
N LEU A 619 -10.03 -39.87 -8.46
CA LEU A 619 -11.03 -40.75 -7.82
C LEU A 619 -11.75 -41.63 -8.85
N GLU A 620 -12.02 -41.11 -10.03
CA GLU A 620 -12.70 -41.84 -11.10
C GLU A 620 -11.88 -43.02 -11.64
N THR A 621 -10.55 -42.90 -11.62
CA THR A 621 -9.63 -44.00 -11.97
C THR A 621 -9.80 -45.23 -11.07
N TYR A 622 -10.20 -45.04 -9.81
CA TYR A 622 -10.36 -46.13 -8.85
C TYR A 622 -11.82 -46.58 -8.66
N ARG A 623 -12.80 -45.70 -8.91
CA ARG A 623 -14.23 -46.05 -8.81
C ARG A 623 -14.71 -47.01 -9.92
N ASN A 624 -14.05 -47.01 -11.08
CA ASN A 624 -14.49 -47.75 -12.28
C ASN A 624 -13.75 -49.07 -12.54
N SER A 625 -13.02 -49.65 -11.57
CA SER A 625 -12.53 -51.02 -11.76
C SER A 625 -13.69 -52.00 -11.56
N ASP A 626 -14.04 -52.75 -12.61
CA ASP A 626 -14.96 -53.91 -12.59
C ASP A 626 -14.46 -55.00 -11.62
N PHE A 627 -14.47 -54.71 -10.32
CA PHE A 627 -14.03 -55.63 -9.28
C PHE A 627 -15.06 -56.76 -9.17
N THR A 628 -14.73 -57.89 -9.78
CA THR A 628 -15.47 -59.14 -9.59
C THR A 628 -14.77 -59.91 -8.46
N PRO A 629 -15.39 -60.07 -7.28
CA PRO A 629 -14.79 -60.82 -6.19
C PRO A 629 -14.52 -62.26 -6.63
N VAL A 630 -13.31 -62.75 -6.37
CA VAL A 630 -12.95 -64.16 -6.53
C VAL A 630 -12.86 -64.81 -5.15
N SER A 631 -13.17 -66.10 -5.05
CA SER A 631 -13.07 -66.81 -3.78
C SER A 631 -11.62 -67.07 -3.40
N PHE A 632 -11.29 -66.87 -2.13
CA PHE A 632 -9.98 -67.17 -1.58
C PHE A 632 -9.77 -68.67 -1.39
N THR A 633 -10.85 -69.42 -1.16
CA THR A 633 -10.81 -70.85 -0.79
C THR A 633 -10.65 -71.78 -1.99
N SER A 634 -11.27 -71.45 -3.12
CA SER A 634 -11.14 -72.18 -4.39
C SER A 634 -11.61 -71.34 -5.60
N PRO A 635 -10.92 -71.42 -6.76
CA PRO A 635 -11.39 -70.80 -7.99
C PRO A 635 -12.67 -71.45 -8.56
N GLU A 636 -13.10 -72.61 -8.05
CA GLU A 636 -14.34 -73.28 -8.46
C GLU A 636 -15.60 -72.56 -7.95
N ASN A 637 -15.47 -71.76 -6.88
CA ASN A 637 -16.57 -70.97 -6.32
C ASN A 637 -16.80 -69.71 -7.18
N LYS A 638 -17.87 -69.70 -8.00
CA LYS A 638 -18.11 -68.64 -9.01
C LYS A 638 -19.00 -67.47 -8.54
N ASN A 639 -19.81 -67.64 -7.50
CA ASN A 639 -20.80 -66.66 -7.05
C ASN A 639 -20.40 -65.95 -5.75
N VAL A 640 -19.20 -65.37 -5.74
CA VAL A 640 -18.65 -64.71 -4.56
C VAL A 640 -19.05 -63.25 -4.56
N LYS A 641 -19.73 -62.82 -3.51
CA LYS A 641 -20.20 -61.45 -3.32
C LYS A 641 -19.15 -60.58 -2.64
N SER A 642 -18.39 -61.14 -1.71
CA SER A 642 -17.30 -60.44 -1.04
C SER A 642 -16.34 -61.44 -0.40
N VAL A 643 -15.07 -61.04 -0.34
CA VAL A 643 -14.05 -61.66 0.51
C VAL A 643 -13.51 -60.56 1.39
N GLN A 644 -13.40 -60.81 2.69
CA GLN A 644 -12.75 -59.93 3.66
C GLN A 644 -11.66 -60.70 4.38
N PHE A 645 -10.60 -60.01 4.76
CA PHE A 645 -9.52 -60.61 5.53
C PHE A 645 -9.40 -59.92 6.88
N VAL A 646 -9.27 -60.72 7.94
CA VAL A 646 -9.04 -60.25 9.30
C VAL A 646 -7.86 -61.02 9.86
N PHE A 647 -6.74 -60.34 10.06
CA PHE A 647 -5.54 -60.89 10.66
C PHE A 647 -5.41 -60.39 12.08
N ALA A 648 -5.15 -61.30 13.02
CA ALA A 648 -4.86 -60.98 14.39
C ALA A 648 -3.44 -61.47 14.70
N ALA A 649 -2.50 -60.54 14.87
CA ALA A 649 -1.17 -60.85 15.37
C ALA A 649 -1.17 -60.81 16.89
N ASP A 650 -0.59 -61.84 17.50
CA ASP A 650 -0.51 -62.00 18.94
C ASP A 650 0.07 -60.78 19.64
N GLY A 651 -0.54 -60.45 20.77
CA GLY A 651 -0.03 -59.44 21.69
C GLY A 651 1.24 -59.89 22.42
N ILE A 652 1.89 -58.93 23.06
CA ILE A 652 2.96 -59.21 24.01
C ILE A 652 2.30 -59.46 25.38
N GLN A 653 2.37 -60.70 25.84
CA GLN A 653 1.85 -61.10 27.14
C GLN A 653 2.89 -60.92 28.26
N LYS A 654 2.42 -60.72 29.49
CA LYS A 654 3.31 -60.70 30.66
C LYS A 654 3.92 -62.09 30.88
N PRO A 655 5.20 -62.20 31.28
CA PRO A 655 5.82 -63.49 31.56
C PRO A 655 5.03 -64.21 32.66
N LYS A 656 4.50 -65.39 32.32
CA LYS A 656 3.80 -66.26 33.27
C LYS A 656 4.83 -66.67 34.34
N ALA A 657 4.62 -66.28 35.60
CA ALA A 657 5.48 -66.70 36.71
C ALA A 657 5.66 -68.22 36.66
N ALA A 658 6.91 -68.69 36.63
CA ALA A 658 7.24 -70.10 36.57
C ALA A 658 6.47 -70.85 37.66
N ALA A 659 5.61 -71.79 37.24
CA ALA A 659 4.96 -72.70 38.18
C ALA A 659 6.07 -73.52 38.86
N THR A 660 6.30 -73.25 40.13
CA THR A 660 7.16 -74.05 41.00
C THR A 660 6.64 -75.49 40.97
N GLN A 661 7.49 -76.43 40.57
CA GLN A 661 7.23 -77.86 40.75
C GLN A 661 6.91 -78.09 42.23
N LYS A 662 5.68 -78.49 42.52
CA LYS A 662 5.30 -79.05 43.82
C LYS A 662 5.61 -80.54 43.73
N GLU A 663 6.54 -80.99 44.58
CA GLU A 663 6.73 -82.38 44.96
C GLU A 663 5.38 -83.09 45.14
N GLU A 664 5.33 -84.32 44.65
CA GLU A 664 4.27 -85.29 44.90
C GLU A 664 3.93 -85.35 46.39
N ALA A 665 2.70 -84.98 46.73
CA ALA A 665 2.01 -85.58 47.85
C ALA A 665 0.97 -86.52 47.24
N GLU A 666 1.32 -87.79 47.25
CA GLU A 666 0.46 -88.94 46.95
C GLU A 666 -0.93 -88.72 47.56
N LYS A 667 -1.93 -88.47 46.71
CA LYS A 667 -3.33 -88.53 47.12
C LYS A 667 -3.83 -89.90 46.74
N GLU A 668 -4.02 -90.74 47.77
CA GLU A 668 -4.68 -92.04 47.72
C GLU A 668 -5.81 -92.04 46.68
N GLY A 669 -5.75 -93.04 45.79
CA GLY A 669 -6.71 -93.18 44.71
C GLY A 669 -8.10 -93.48 45.25
N PHE A 670 -9.12 -93.06 44.51
CA PHE A 670 -10.53 -93.40 44.77
C PHE A 670 -10.76 -94.91 45.01
N TRP A 671 -9.93 -95.78 44.40
CA TRP A 671 -9.93 -97.23 44.60
C TRP A 671 -9.39 -97.70 45.97
N GLU A 672 -8.46 -96.97 46.61
CA GLU A 672 -7.98 -97.27 47.96
C GLU A 672 -9.01 -96.84 49.03
N LYS A 673 -9.75 -95.75 48.80
CA LYS A 673 -10.91 -95.36 49.62
C LYS A 673 -12.10 -96.32 49.48
N LEU A 674 -12.29 -96.93 48.30
CA LEU A 674 -13.34 -97.93 48.07
C LEU A 674 -13.00 -99.29 48.70
N LEU A 675 -11.73 -99.71 48.70
CA LEU A 675 -11.26 -100.93 49.38
C LEU A 675 -11.24 -100.80 50.92
N GLY A 676 -11.09 -99.58 51.45
CA GLY A 676 -11.20 -99.28 52.88
C GLY A 676 -12.60 -99.47 53.48
N LEU A 677 -13.66 -99.38 52.66
CA LEU A 677 -15.05 -99.60 53.10
C LEU A 677 -15.41 -101.08 53.32
N PHE A 678 -14.56 -102.03 52.89
CA PHE A 678 -14.79 -103.47 53.02
C PHE A 678 -13.83 -104.20 53.99
N LYS A 679 -13.02 -103.47 54.78
CA LYS A 679 -12.09 -104.03 55.80
C LYS A 679 -12.35 -103.58 57.24
N SER A 680 -13.62 -103.38 57.59
CA SER A 680 -14.10 -103.45 58.98
C SER A 680 -15.19 -104.53 59.13
N ARG A 681 -14.85 -105.77 58.80
CA ARG A 681 -14.91 -106.91 59.72
C ARG A 681 -14.18 -108.11 59.15
#